data_AF-A0A8H8C2J3-F1
#
_entry.id   AF-A0A8H8C2J3-F1
#
_cell.length_a   1.000
_cell.length_b   1.000
_cell.length_c   1.000
_cell.angle_alpha   90.00
_cell.angle_beta   90.00
_cell.angle_gamma   90.00
#
_symmetry.space_group_name_H-M   'P 1'
#
loop_
_entity.id
_entity.type
_entity.pdbx_description
1 polymer ?
#
loop_
_entity_poly.entity_id
_entity_poly.type
_entity_poly.pdbx_seq_one_letter_code
_entity_poly.pdbx_strand_id
1 'polypeptide(L)'
;MASQKQPVLGWIGLGSMGLNMAKNLQKNLTATGGPALNFTNRTLSRGVALVELGGIPCATIAEVISKSDIIFSSISDDSVLDSIVSEMLASGSLKGKIIVDTSTVHPDSSVRVSKKLTEAGAVFAAAPVFGATPVAEAGQLLFVVAGPTAATKAIAPYLKGVMGREVISLGEDVSKASLMKTSGNFITAAMMEMISEAHVFAEKTGLGSEAMETLIKENYGPLAYTMSRRLTTGVYAPAKNEKPWSDLNLAIKDVGHGITSAENAGARLKIGEVVLGHLKEAKDYSETNGGRSLDSSSMYGVIRQEAGLDFETDLQIPQLTTSAMDIHRCRFVPFPPSTINALSFSHSHISKDQKTAPPRLAVGRANGDIEVWNPLRGSWLQETIIHGGKDRSIDGLVWTQDPNEEVNGKLLIGKSRLFSVGYTTTVTEWDLRTGRPLRNASGNHGEIWCIAAQPPVTDSASGTWEGQNLIAGCTDGALVLYSTKDDDLQLQRILVRPSAKKAKIISVTFQNRNIVVAGCTDSIIRIYDIRTGTLLRSMTLGSGPKGGPKEIIVWSVKVLKDGTIVSGDSTGELKIWDGKTYTLRQRIKSHEQDVLSLAASADGSAIFSGGMDRRTVTYKPEGKGKPRWAEVTHRRFHNHDVKAMASFEGCGMSVVVSGGPDASPIVTPLGQFGFENQRSLPFLPQELAIGSSPRRRLVLSWWDREVNIWRVNKTSVPSSDDDEEKPAAKGRKLVAKILIKGEANITSATLSTDGSLLAVSTTEEIKVFQLRSRTEEDGLKVSKVTLPESFSSGARLIEFSPDGKWLSMVRPDSHILLSRISTDTSASSTTFHAPISKLSRLDRNIDKLTLLGGLRTYDRTITQIAWSSDSKILAASDLSGYIDSFVLSGIEDTTQAPPAPSSSAASSTDSDTDSDSDNEDDSSSTPKLIFGQHWTRNPSASLLPKLPAAPVVLSFRPATQKQLTNGIVPHVTRNNPHPVSHDLPSGEARLLIVTATSDVYEFDVLKGGLSPWSRRNPPQTFPGSYRKTLDQAKGCVWDVSEGKERVWLFGVGWLWMFDLARDFAGVGTVEESDDEDEHEQVGGSKKRRRRHGKENPSGAGGLIPDESLTTGMSRKVRKVIQENEKKSTEDDMELVPALEEDKDVEKESPNHWHTFKYRPILGVVVVGEGEGEEGCGPEVAVVERPIWETSLPPRFYGEQEWRDKNSVD
;
A
#
# COMPACT_ATOMS: atom_id res chain seq x y z
N MET A 1 -31.92 -9.90 39.55
CA MET A 1 -32.53 -10.72 38.49
C MET A 1 -31.84 -12.08 38.52
N ALA A 2 -32.60 -13.17 38.56
CA ALA A 2 -32.02 -14.51 38.51
C ALA A 2 -31.18 -14.66 37.23
N SER A 3 -29.95 -15.15 37.36
CA SER A 3 -29.09 -15.52 36.22
C SER A 3 -29.86 -16.53 35.36
N GLN A 4 -30.40 -16.10 34.22
CA GLN A 4 -30.97 -17.00 33.24
C GLN A 4 -29.81 -17.82 32.66
N LYS A 5 -29.78 -19.10 32.97
CA LYS A 5 -28.81 -20.07 32.44
C LYS A 5 -28.93 -20.05 30.91
N GLN A 6 -27.85 -19.75 30.20
CA GLN A 6 -27.84 -19.76 28.73
C GLN A 6 -28.16 -21.17 28.19
N PRO A 7 -28.97 -21.30 27.14
CA PRO A 7 -29.34 -22.60 26.56
C PRO A 7 -28.13 -23.26 25.89
N VAL A 8 -28.07 -24.59 25.92
CA VAL A 8 -27.04 -25.37 25.23
C VAL A 8 -27.45 -25.59 23.77
N LEU A 9 -26.56 -25.30 22.83
CA LEU A 9 -26.87 -25.37 21.39
C LEU A 9 -26.40 -26.70 20.76
N GLY A 10 -27.11 -27.13 19.73
CA GLY A 10 -26.83 -28.33 18.94
C GLY A 10 -26.80 -28.03 17.44
N TRP A 11 -26.03 -28.78 16.65
CA TRP A 11 -25.99 -28.65 15.19
C TRP A 11 -25.98 -30.02 14.48
N ILE A 12 -26.84 -30.19 13.48
CA ILE A 12 -26.94 -31.39 12.65
C ILE A 12 -26.75 -31.00 11.18
N GLY A 13 -25.75 -31.59 10.53
CA GLY A 13 -25.47 -31.39 9.11
C GLY A 13 -24.41 -30.32 8.85
N LEU A 14 -23.21 -30.77 8.53
CA LEU A 14 -22.04 -29.92 8.24
C LEU A 14 -21.74 -29.92 6.73
N GLY A 15 -22.76 -29.55 5.95
CA GLY A 15 -22.61 -29.23 4.54
C GLY A 15 -21.79 -27.94 4.32
N SER A 16 -21.62 -27.52 3.05
CA SER A 16 -20.89 -26.29 2.71
C SER A 16 -21.44 -25.05 3.43
N MET A 17 -22.76 -24.92 3.51
CA MET A 17 -23.43 -23.85 4.27
C MET A 17 -23.40 -24.13 5.77
N GLY A 18 -23.79 -25.35 6.17
CA GLY A 18 -23.96 -25.71 7.58
C GLY A 18 -22.67 -25.59 8.42
N LEU A 19 -21.53 -26.01 7.88
CA LEU A 19 -20.24 -25.91 8.60
C LEU A 19 -19.86 -24.46 8.89
N ASN A 20 -20.03 -23.57 7.91
CA ASN A 20 -19.66 -22.16 8.06
C ASN A 20 -20.59 -21.43 9.04
N MET A 21 -21.88 -21.72 9.01
CA MET A 21 -22.84 -21.22 10.01
C MET A 21 -22.50 -21.74 11.42
N ALA A 22 -22.24 -23.05 11.56
CA ALA A 22 -21.85 -23.65 12.84
C ALA A 22 -20.56 -23.05 13.42
N LYS A 23 -19.55 -22.77 12.57
CA LYS A 23 -18.30 -22.10 13.00
C LYS A 23 -18.57 -20.70 13.55
N ASN A 24 -19.44 -19.93 12.88
CA ASN A 24 -19.77 -18.57 13.34
C ASN A 24 -20.59 -18.60 14.64
N LEU A 25 -21.49 -19.57 14.78
CA LEU A 25 -22.21 -19.80 16.03
C LEU A 25 -21.25 -20.18 17.17
N GLN A 26 -20.32 -21.12 16.95
CA GLN A 26 -19.34 -21.53 17.95
C GLN A 26 -18.42 -20.37 18.37
N LYS A 27 -17.96 -19.54 17.43
CA LYS A 27 -17.17 -18.34 17.76
C LYS A 27 -17.93 -17.38 18.67
N ASN A 28 -19.22 -17.16 18.39
CA ASN A 28 -20.08 -16.31 19.21
C ASN A 28 -20.31 -16.90 20.61
N LEU A 29 -20.52 -18.21 20.73
CA LEU A 29 -20.61 -18.89 22.03
C LEU A 29 -19.33 -18.72 22.84
N THR A 30 -18.16 -18.91 22.22
CA THR A 30 -16.87 -18.68 22.88
C THR A 30 -16.70 -17.21 23.33
N ALA A 31 -17.07 -16.25 22.49
CA ALA A 31 -16.96 -14.82 22.80
C ALA A 31 -17.89 -14.38 23.94
N THR A 32 -19.09 -14.95 24.01
CA THR A 32 -20.11 -14.63 25.03
C THR A 32 -20.01 -15.47 26.30
N GLY A 33 -19.04 -16.38 26.38
CA GLY A 33 -18.86 -17.30 27.51
C GLY A 33 -19.94 -18.37 27.63
N GLY A 34 -20.62 -18.70 26.52
CA GLY A 34 -21.68 -19.69 26.47
C GLY A 34 -21.19 -21.14 26.38
N PRO A 35 -22.09 -22.13 26.61
CA PRO A 35 -21.75 -23.55 26.47
C PRO A 35 -21.30 -23.89 25.04
N ALA A 36 -20.33 -24.81 24.91
CA ALA A 36 -19.84 -25.25 23.60
C ALA A 36 -20.94 -25.92 22.74
N LEU A 37 -20.87 -25.71 21.42
CA LEU A 37 -21.82 -26.24 20.44
C LEU A 37 -21.63 -27.76 20.32
N ASN A 38 -22.66 -28.54 20.66
CA ASN A 38 -22.70 -29.96 20.34
C ASN A 38 -23.03 -30.15 18.86
N PHE A 39 -22.33 -31.02 18.14
CA PHE A 39 -22.64 -31.21 16.72
C PHE A 39 -22.49 -32.65 16.26
N THR A 40 -23.21 -33.01 15.19
CA THR A 40 -23.01 -34.27 14.49
C THR A 40 -23.19 -34.11 12.98
N ASN A 41 -22.59 -35.03 12.22
CA ASN A 41 -22.70 -35.09 10.77
C ASN A 41 -22.47 -36.53 10.31
N ARG A 42 -23.10 -36.94 9.20
CA ARG A 42 -22.93 -38.30 8.61
C ARG A 42 -21.46 -38.71 8.46
N THR A 43 -20.62 -37.74 8.10
CA THR A 43 -19.16 -37.89 8.10
C THR A 43 -18.60 -36.98 9.18
N LEU A 44 -18.28 -37.52 10.36
CA LEU A 44 -17.90 -36.75 11.55
C LEU A 44 -16.60 -35.95 11.33
N SER A 45 -15.68 -36.45 10.50
CA SER A 45 -14.43 -35.75 10.15
C SER A 45 -14.66 -34.39 9.45
N ARG A 46 -15.86 -34.10 8.93
CA ARG A 46 -16.19 -32.75 8.44
C ARG A 46 -16.22 -31.69 9.55
N GLY A 47 -16.33 -32.11 10.81
CA GLY A 47 -16.37 -31.23 11.97
C GLY A 47 -15.01 -30.83 12.55
N VAL A 48 -13.88 -31.25 11.97
CA VAL A 48 -12.54 -30.96 12.52
C VAL A 48 -12.34 -29.46 12.79
N ALA A 49 -12.68 -28.60 11.82
CA ALA A 49 -12.58 -27.16 11.97
C ALA A 49 -13.51 -26.56 13.04
N LEU A 50 -14.57 -27.28 13.43
CA LEU A 50 -15.50 -26.88 14.49
C LEU A 50 -14.99 -27.33 15.87
N VAL A 51 -14.33 -28.50 15.94
CA VAL A 51 -13.61 -28.97 17.15
C VAL A 51 -12.49 -28.02 17.51
N GLU A 52 -11.71 -27.55 16.54
CA GLU A 52 -10.64 -26.57 16.75
C GLU A 52 -11.15 -25.24 17.36
N LEU A 53 -12.41 -24.89 17.12
CA LEU A 53 -13.07 -23.72 17.69
C LEU A 53 -13.75 -24.00 19.05
N GLY A 54 -13.60 -25.21 19.59
CA GLY A 54 -14.16 -25.64 20.87
C GLY A 54 -15.53 -26.33 20.78
N GLY A 55 -16.01 -26.67 19.58
CA GLY A 55 -17.24 -27.46 19.41
C GLY A 55 -17.07 -28.91 19.86
N ILE A 56 -18.15 -29.53 20.35
CA ILE A 56 -18.13 -30.89 20.90
C ILE A 56 -18.74 -31.86 19.88
N PRO A 57 -17.94 -32.78 19.31
CA PRO A 57 -18.46 -33.80 18.39
C PRO A 57 -19.29 -34.83 19.15
N CYS A 58 -20.47 -35.12 18.62
CA CYS A 58 -21.39 -36.16 19.10
C CYS A 58 -21.48 -37.28 18.04
N ALA A 59 -21.36 -38.53 18.47
CA ALA A 59 -21.31 -39.69 17.59
C ALA A 59 -22.66 -39.95 16.90
N THR A 60 -23.77 -39.51 17.49
CA THR A 60 -25.14 -39.77 17.00
C THR A 60 -26.04 -38.55 17.17
N ILE A 61 -27.15 -38.51 16.41
CA ILE A 61 -28.19 -37.49 16.56
C ILE A 61 -28.82 -37.54 17.96
N ALA A 62 -28.96 -38.75 18.52
CA ALA A 62 -29.46 -38.96 19.89
C ALA A 62 -28.62 -38.24 20.94
N GLU A 63 -27.29 -38.28 20.79
CA GLU A 63 -26.38 -37.62 21.71
C GLU A 63 -26.52 -36.09 21.64
N VAL A 64 -26.63 -35.50 20.45
CA VAL A 64 -26.90 -34.05 20.28
C VAL A 64 -28.22 -33.66 20.94
N ILE A 65 -29.28 -34.45 20.74
CA ILE A 65 -30.59 -34.20 21.33
C ILE A 65 -30.53 -34.25 22.85
N SER A 66 -29.83 -35.23 23.43
CA SER A 66 -29.71 -35.35 24.89
C SER A 66 -28.96 -34.19 25.55
N LYS A 67 -28.02 -33.56 24.84
CA LYS A 67 -27.11 -32.54 25.38
C LYS A 67 -27.52 -31.09 25.06
N SER A 68 -28.47 -30.87 24.16
CA SER A 68 -28.83 -29.53 23.66
C SER A 68 -30.31 -29.17 23.88
N ASP A 69 -30.55 -27.88 24.07
CA ASP A 69 -31.87 -27.25 24.24
C ASP A 69 -32.40 -26.70 22.90
N ILE A 70 -31.52 -26.10 22.09
CA ILE A 70 -31.83 -25.57 20.75
C ILE A 70 -30.93 -26.25 19.72
N ILE A 71 -31.51 -26.83 18.67
CA ILE A 71 -30.79 -27.67 17.71
C ILE A 71 -31.04 -27.14 16.30
N PHE A 72 -29.97 -26.75 15.61
CA PHE A 72 -30.00 -26.31 14.22
C PHE A 72 -29.79 -27.49 13.27
N SER A 73 -30.48 -27.50 12.13
CA SER A 73 -30.26 -28.45 11.04
C SER A 73 -29.98 -27.75 9.71
N SER A 74 -29.07 -28.31 8.91
CA SER A 74 -28.76 -27.84 7.55
C SER A 74 -28.43 -29.03 6.64
N ILE A 75 -29.39 -29.39 5.78
CA ILE A 75 -29.42 -30.68 5.06
C ILE A 75 -29.81 -30.51 3.59
N SER A 76 -29.66 -31.58 2.79
CA SER A 76 -29.73 -31.51 1.33
C SER A 76 -31.13 -31.41 0.74
N ASP A 77 -32.09 -32.18 1.28
CA ASP A 77 -33.41 -32.38 0.69
C ASP A 77 -34.44 -32.86 1.72
N ASP A 78 -35.69 -32.87 1.27
CA ASP A 78 -36.88 -33.23 2.04
C ASP A 78 -36.84 -34.67 2.59
N SER A 79 -36.27 -35.62 1.84
CA SER A 79 -36.19 -37.02 2.27
C SER A 79 -35.19 -37.20 3.40
N VAL A 80 -34.06 -36.48 3.34
CA VAL A 80 -33.06 -36.42 4.40
C VAL A 80 -33.64 -35.73 5.64
N LEU A 81 -34.50 -34.71 5.46
CA LEU A 81 -35.19 -34.06 6.58
C LEU A 81 -36.11 -35.04 7.30
N ASP A 82 -36.97 -35.73 6.55
CA ASP A 82 -37.90 -36.71 7.10
C ASP A 82 -37.16 -37.87 7.80
N SER A 83 -36.02 -38.32 7.25
CA SER A 83 -35.16 -39.34 7.86
C SER A 83 -34.55 -38.88 9.19
N ILE A 84 -33.95 -37.68 9.21
CA ILE A 84 -33.35 -37.10 10.42
C ILE A 84 -34.42 -36.88 11.49
N VAL A 85 -35.59 -36.34 11.12
CA VAL A 85 -36.71 -36.14 12.06
C VAL A 85 -37.20 -37.48 12.62
N SER A 86 -37.25 -38.53 11.80
CA SER A 86 -37.61 -39.88 12.28
C SER A 86 -36.58 -40.42 13.27
N GLU A 87 -35.28 -40.18 13.02
CA GLU A 87 -34.21 -40.52 13.96
C GLU A 87 -34.31 -39.69 15.26
N MET A 88 -34.63 -38.40 15.17
CA MET A 88 -34.87 -37.55 16.35
C MET A 88 -36.01 -38.10 17.21
N LEU A 89 -37.12 -38.51 16.59
CA LEU A 89 -38.27 -39.09 17.28
C LEU A 89 -37.94 -40.44 17.96
N ALA A 90 -37.01 -41.21 17.39
CA ALA A 90 -36.54 -42.46 17.96
C ALA A 90 -35.53 -42.28 19.10
N SER A 91 -34.91 -41.09 19.23
CA SER A 91 -33.73 -40.87 20.04
C SER A 91 -33.97 -40.45 21.50
N GLY A 92 -35.22 -40.24 21.92
CA GLY A 92 -35.58 -39.89 23.30
C GLY A 92 -36.64 -38.79 23.40
N SER A 93 -36.79 -38.17 24.58
CA SER A 93 -37.78 -37.11 24.79
C SER A 93 -37.35 -35.80 24.13
N LEU A 94 -38.19 -35.29 23.21
CA LEU A 94 -38.04 -33.98 22.58
C LEU A 94 -38.72 -32.85 23.35
N LYS A 95 -39.29 -33.15 24.54
CA LYS A 95 -40.09 -32.21 25.31
C LYS A 95 -39.29 -30.96 25.69
N GLY A 96 -39.76 -29.80 25.25
CA GLY A 96 -39.16 -28.50 25.58
C GLY A 96 -37.95 -28.09 24.73
N LYS A 97 -37.60 -28.87 23.69
CA LYS A 97 -36.50 -28.55 22.77
C LYS A 97 -36.97 -27.67 21.62
N ILE A 98 -36.09 -26.81 21.09
CA ILE A 98 -36.35 -26.01 19.90
C ILE A 98 -35.53 -26.58 18.73
N ILE A 99 -36.19 -26.98 17.65
CA ILE A 99 -35.56 -27.47 16.41
C ILE A 99 -35.66 -26.36 15.35
N VAL A 100 -34.51 -25.97 14.80
CA VAL A 100 -34.39 -24.87 13.84
C VAL A 100 -33.85 -25.41 12.53
N ASP A 101 -34.68 -25.47 11.48
CA ASP A 101 -34.22 -25.94 10.17
C ASP A 101 -33.82 -24.79 9.25
N THR A 102 -32.58 -24.82 8.77
CA THR A 102 -32.00 -23.80 7.88
C THR A 102 -31.96 -24.23 6.42
N SER A 103 -32.59 -25.36 6.10
CA SER A 103 -32.49 -26.05 4.82
C SER A 103 -33.49 -25.51 3.79
N THR A 104 -33.23 -25.79 2.50
CA THR A 104 -34.19 -25.51 1.43
C THR A 104 -35.05 -26.76 1.18
N VAL A 105 -36.27 -26.74 1.71
CA VAL A 105 -37.28 -27.82 1.60
C VAL A 105 -38.64 -27.27 1.16
N HIS A 106 -39.51 -28.15 0.68
CA HIS A 106 -40.87 -27.79 0.26
C HIS A 106 -41.71 -27.26 1.45
N PRO A 107 -42.58 -26.25 1.27
CA PRO A 107 -43.44 -25.75 2.35
C PRO A 107 -44.25 -26.83 3.06
N ASP A 108 -44.80 -27.79 2.32
CA ASP A 108 -45.53 -28.93 2.91
C ASP A 108 -44.64 -29.81 3.78
N SER A 109 -43.35 -29.96 3.43
CA SER A 109 -42.40 -30.73 4.24
C SER A 109 -42.14 -30.03 5.57
N SER A 110 -41.95 -28.71 5.57
CA SER A 110 -41.85 -27.91 6.79
C SER A 110 -43.10 -28.04 7.68
N VAL A 111 -44.30 -28.04 7.08
CA VAL A 111 -45.56 -28.23 7.82
C VAL A 111 -45.66 -29.64 8.41
N ARG A 112 -45.35 -30.68 7.63
CA ARG A 112 -45.35 -32.08 8.11
C ARG A 112 -44.38 -32.28 9.26
N VAL A 113 -43.15 -31.77 9.13
CA VAL A 113 -42.09 -31.89 10.14
C VAL A 113 -42.47 -31.12 11.41
N SER A 114 -42.97 -29.89 11.26
CA SER A 114 -43.47 -29.09 12.38
C SER A 114 -44.54 -29.83 13.18
N LYS A 115 -45.51 -30.45 12.48
CA LYS A 115 -46.57 -31.25 13.12
C LYS A 115 -45.98 -32.45 13.89
N LYS A 116 -45.14 -33.27 13.26
CA LYS A 116 -44.50 -34.44 13.89
C LYS A 116 -43.70 -34.07 15.15
N LEU A 117 -42.91 -32.99 15.08
CA LEU A 117 -42.09 -32.53 16.21
C LEU A 117 -42.94 -31.93 17.34
N THR A 118 -44.01 -31.22 16.99
CA THR A 118 -44.95 -30.65 17.98
C THR A 118 -45.71 -31.74 18.73
N GLU A 119 -46.15 -32.81 18.05
CA GLU A 119 -46.78 -33.98 18.67
C GLU A 119 -45.83 -34.71 19.66
N ALA A 120 -44.52 -34.65 19.40
CA ALA A 120 -43.48 -35.18 20.28
C ALA A 120 -43.02 -34.21 21.39
N GLY A 121 -43.60 -33.00 21.46
CA GLY A 121 -43.33 -32.00 22.50
C GLY A 121 -42.17 -31.05 22.25
N ALA A 122 -41.58 -31.05 21.04
CA ALA A 122 -40.61 -30.04 20.60
C ALA A 122 -41.31 -28.85 19.92
N VAL A 123 -40.58 -27.74 19.81
CA VAL A 123 -41.00 -26.56 19.03
C VAL A 123 -40.16 -26.46 17.77
N PHE A 124 -40.80 -26.30 16.62
CA PHE A 124 -40.12 -26.18 15.33
C PHE A 124 -40.13 -24.74 14.81
N ALA A 125 -38.99 -24.28 14.30
CA ALA A 125 -38.86 -23.01 13.58
C ALA A 125 -38.17 -23.25 12.23
N ALA A 126 -38.80 -22.81 11.15
CA ALA A 126 -38.19 -22.78 9.83
C ALA A 126 -37.36 -21.49 9.72
N ALA A 127 -36.09 -21.62 9.36
CA ALA A 127 -35.11 -20.54 9.28
C ALA A 127 -34.19 -20.63 8.02
N PRO A 128 -34.72 -20.85 6.79
CA PRO A 128 -33.90 -20.90 5.58
C PRO A 128 -33.12 -19.60 5.34
N VAL A 129 -32.03 -19.72 4.58
CA VAL A 129 -31.07 -18.63 4.36
C VAL A 129 -30.90 -18.24 2.89
N PHE A 130 -30.55 -16.97 2.64
CA PHE A 130 -30.03 -16.48 1.37
C PHE A 130 -28.57 -16.06 1.49
N GLY A 131 -27.79 -16.41 0.46
CA GLY A 131 -26.37 -16.13 0.35
C GLY A 131 -25.56 -17.37 -0.05
N ALA A 132 -24.42 -17.16 -0.70
CA ALA A 132 -23.50 -18.23 -1.08
C ALA A 132 -22.55 -18.60 0.07
N THR A 133 -21.80 -19.68 -0.07
CA THR A 133 -20.84 -20.18 0.93
C THR A 133 -19.90 -19.10 1.50
N PRO A 134 -19.30 -18.18 0.70
CA PRO A 134 -18.45 -17.11 1.25
C PRO A 134 -19.21 -16.11 2.14
N VAL A 135 -20.50 -15.88 1.87
CA VAL A 135 -21.37 -15.03 2.68
C VAL A 135 -21.70 -15.73 4.01
N ALA A 136 -21.86 -17.06 4.00
CA ALA A 136 -22.00 -17.87 5.20
C ALA A 136 -20.75 -17.83 6.07
N GLU A 137 -19.56 -17.95 5.48
CA GLU A 137 -18.29 -17.86 6.20
C GLU A 137 -18.12 -16.50 6.89
N ALA A 138 -18.51 -15.41 6.22
CA ALA A 138 -18.47 -14.06 6.77
C ALA A 138 -19.55 -13.77 7.84
N GLY A 139 -20.52 -14.67 8.07
CA GLY A 139 -21.62 -14.43 9.00
C GLY A 139 -22.61 -13.36 8.50
N GLN A 140 -22.76 -13.23 7.17
CA GLN A 140 -23.50 -12.15 6.51
C GLN A 140 -24.75 -12.64 5.76
N LEU A 141 -25.24 -13.85 6.06
CA LEU A 141 -26.45 -14.40 5.44
C LEU A 141 -27.71 -13.59 5.76
N LEU A 142 -28.73 -13.72 4.92
CA LEU A 142 -30.08 -13.24 5.22
C LEU A 142 -30.92 -14.43 5.66
N PHE A 143 -31.40 -14.41 6.90
CA PHE A 143 -32.29 -15.46 7.42
C PHE A 143 -33.75 -15.09 7.17
N VAL A 144 -34.58 -16.07 6.84
CA VAL A 144 -36.04 -15.94 6.84
C VAL A 144 -36.60 -16.89 7.88
N VAL A 145 -37.27 -16.37 8.90
CA VAL A 145 -37.68 -17.13 10.08
C VAL A 145 -39.20 -17.13 10.22
N ALA A 146 -39.78 -18.31 10.43
CA ALA A 146 -41.16 -18.48 10.82
C ALA A 146 -41.32 -19.65 11.82
N GLY A 147 -42.21 -19.48 12.79
CA GLY A 147 -42.46 -20.43 13.87
C GLY A 147 -42.98 -19.73 15.13
N PRO A 148 -43.36 -20.48 16.18
CA PRO A 148 -43.96 -19.90 17.38
C PRO A 148 -43.14 -18.74 17.95
N THR A 149 -43.82 -17.64 18.34
CA THR A 149 -43.16 -16.38 18.73
C THR A 149 -42.14 -16.56 19.86
N ALA A 150 -42.39 -17.50 20.78
CA ALA A 150 -41.46 -17.82 21.86
C ALA A 150 -40.14 -18.44 21.34
N ALA A 151 -40.23 -19.32 20.35
CA ALA A 151 -39.05 -19.95 19.75
C ALA A 151 -38.25 -18.99 18.88
N THR A 152 -38.93 -18.18 18.05
CA THR A 152 -38.24 -17.20 17.18
C THR A 152 -37.51 -16.13 18.00
N LYS A 153 -38.08 -15.70 19.13
CA LYS A 153 -37.39 -14.85 20.11
C LYS A 153 -36.21 -15.53 20.79
N ALA A 154 -36.33 -16.82 21.13
CA ALA A 154 -35.27 -17.57 21.77
C ALA A 154 -34.04 -17.78 20.87
N ILE A 155 -34.26 -17.93 19.55
CA ILE A 155 -33.17 -18.16 18.59
C ILE A 155 -32.56 -16.86 18.04
N ALA A 156 -33.27 -15.73 18.11
CA ALA A 156 -32.85 -14.45 17.54
C ALA A 156 -31.41 -14.00 17.91
N PRO A 157 -30.93 -14.16 19.18
CA PRO A 157 -29.57 -13.79 19.55
C PRO A 157 -28.47 -14.56 18.80
N TYR A 158 -28.80 -15.73 18.25
CA TYR A 158 -27.87 -16.60 17.54
C TYR A 158 -27.89 -16.42 16.02
N LEU A 159 -28.78 -15.56 15.50
CA LEU A 159 -28.95 -15.34 14.07
C LEU A 159 -28.29 -14.03 13.62
N LYS A 160 -28.89 -12.89 13.97
CA LYS A 160 -28.46 -11.56 13.49
C LYS A 160 -27.19 -11.11 14.22
N GLY A 161 -26.18 -10.68 13.46
CA GLY A 161 -24.86 -10.32 13.98
C GLY A 161 -23.95 -11.53 14.25
N VAL A 162 -24.45 -12.76 14.08
CA VAL A 162 -23.69 -14.00 14.32
C VAL A 162 -23.54 -14.82 13.04
N MET A 163 -24.64 -15.37 12.54
CA MET A 163 -24.65 -16.16 11.30
C MET A 163 -25.16 -15.34 10.12
N GLY A 164 -25.90 -14.27 10.38
CA GLY A 164 -26.52 -13.43 9.36
C GLY A 164 -26.47 -11.93 9.65
N ARG A 165 -26.57 -11.13 8.60
CA ARG A 165 -26.62 -9.67 8.67
C ARG A 165 -28.02 -9.15 9.01
N GLU A 166 -29.05 -9.90 8.66
CA GLU A 166 -30.45 -9.49 8.84
C GLU A 166 -31.38 -10.71 8.92
N VAL A 167 -32.55 -10.53 9.56
CA VAL A 167 -33.57 -11.57 9.74
C VAL A 167 -34.93 -11.06 9.30
N ILE A 168 -35.57 -11.74 8.34
CA ILE A 168 -36.95 -11.50 7.92
C ILE A 168 -37.85 -12.42 8.72
N SER A 169 -38.73 -11.87 9.56
CA SER A 169 -39.69 -12.66 10.35
C SER A 169 -41.06 -12.72 9.67
N LEU A 170 -41.59 -13.92 9.44
CA LEU A 170 -42.85 -14.15 8.71
C LEU A 170 -43.99 -14.70 9.59
N GLY A 171 -43.89 -14.52 10.91
CA GLY A 171 -44.90 -14.95 11.87
C GLY A 171 -44.80 -16.43 12.25
N GLU A 172 -45.89 -17.01 12.72
CA GLU A 172 -45.87 -18.36 13.33
C GLU A 172 -46.03 -19.51 12.36
N ASP A 173 -46.53 -19.24 11.15
CA ASP A 173 -46.73 -20.23 10.10
C ASP A 173 -45.40 -20.56 9.41
N VAL A 174 -44.84 -21.72 9.76
CA VAL A 174 -43.55 -22.21 9.28
C VAL A 174 -43.49 -22.37 7.76
N SER A 175 -44.63 -22.55 7.09
CA SER A 175 -44.69 -22.68 5.62
C SER A 175 -44.25 -21.39 4.93
N LYS A 176 -44.49 -20.22 5.56
CA LYS A 176 -44.18 -18.90 4.98
C LYS A 176 -42.69 -18.68 4.77
N ALA A 177 -41.84 -19.18 5.68
CA ALA A 177 -40.39 -19.08 5.52
C ALA A 177 -39.89 -19.90 4.33
N SER A 178 -40.39 -21.13 4.17
CA SER A 178 -40.09 -21.97 3.00
C SER A 178 -40.65 -21.36 1.71
N LEU A 179 -41.87 -20.82 1.73
CA LEU A 179 -42.47 -20.13 0.58
C LEU A 179 -41.60 -18.96 0.13
N MET A 180 -41.21 -18.06 1.05
CA MET A 180 -40.32 -16.94 0.75
C MET A 180 -38.98 -17.41 0.16
N LYS A 181 -38.42 -18.51 0.68
CA LYS A 181 -37.19 -19.10 0.15
C LYS A 181 -37.36 -19.58 -1.29
N THR A 182 -38.44 -20.31 -1.59
CA THR A 182 -38.75 -20.75 -2.96
C THR A 182 -38.96 -19.58 -3.91
N SER A 183 -39.65 -18.51 -3.47
CA SER A 183 -39.82 -17.28 -4.26
C SER A 183 -38.49 -16.60 -4.59
N GLY A 184 -37.57 -16.48 -3.62
CA GLY A 184 -36.27 -15.84 -3.86
C GLY A 184 -35.34 -16.68 -4.74
N ASN A 185 -35.37 -18.01 -4.61
CA ASN A 185 -34.63 -18.89 -5.51
C ASN A 185 -35.19 -18.82 -6.94
N PHE A 186 -36.51 -18.75 -7.11
CA PHE A 186 -37.13 -18.51 -8.42
C PHE A 186 -36.66 -17.19 -9.05
N ILE A 187 -36.65 -16.07 -8.31
CA ILE A 187 -36.16 -14.78 -8.80
C ILE A 187 -34.71 -14.91 -9.28
N THR A 188 -33.87 -15.60 -8.51
CA THR A 188 -32.45 -15.80 -8.83
C THR A 188 -32.29 -16.59 -10.14
N ALA A 189 -33.05 -17.67 -10.30
CA ALA A 189 -32.96 -18.51 -11.49
C ALA A 189 -33.55 -17.82 -12.74
N ALA A 190 -34.69 -17.11 -12.60
CA ALA A 190 -35.29 -16.31 -13.66
C ALA A 190 -34.37 -15.17 -14.15
N MET A 191 -33.63 -14.54 -13.24
CA MET A 191 -32.66 -13.51 -13.61
C MET A 191 -31.48 -14.11 -14.38
N MET A 192 -31.01 -15.31 -13.98
CA MET A 192 -29.95 -16.04 -14.69
C MET A 192 -30.39 -16.39 -16.12
N GLU A 193 -31.62 -16.85 -16.28
CA GLU A 193 -32.25 -17.15 -17.58
C GLU A 193 -32.25 -15.93 -18.50
N MET A 194 -32.80 -14.80 -18.03
CA MET A 194 -32.87 -13.57 -18.83
C MET A 194 -31.49 -13.06 -19.25
N ILE A 195 -30.50 -13.12 -18.35
CA ILE A 195 -29.13 -12.70 -18.66
C ILE A 195 -28.47 -13.68 -19.65
N SER A 196 -28.79 -14.97 -19.55
CA SER A 196 -28.33 -16.00 -20.49
C SER A 196 -28.82 -15.70 -21.90
N GLU A 197 -30.13 -15.45 -22.07
CA GLU A 197 -30.71 -15.04 -23.35
C GLU A 197 -30.08 -13.75 -23.89
N ALA A 198 -29.88 -12.74 -23.03
CA ALA A 198 -29.27 -11.47 -23.42
C ALA A 198 -27.82 -11.66 -23.95
N HIS A 199 -27.03 -12.52 -23.32
CA HIS A 199 -25.67 -12.84 -23.79
C HIS A 199 -25.66 -13.63 -25.09
N VAL A 200 -26.53 -14.63 -25.23
CA VAL A 200 -26.66 -15.38 -26.48
C VAL A 200 -27.13 -14.46 -27.62
N PHE A 201 -28.08 -13.57 -27.35
CA PHE A 201 -28.51 -12.54 -28.30
C PHE A 201 -27.37 -11.59 -28.69
N ALA A 202 -26.61 -11.10 -27.70
CA ALA A 202 -25.47 -10.21 -27.96
C ALA A 202 -24.38 -10.89 -28.80
N GLU A 203 -24.13 -12.19 -28.58
CA GLU A 203 -23.18 -12.97 -29.38
C GLU A 203 -23.68 -13.21 -30.80
N LYS A 204 -24.93 -13.60 -30.98
CA LYS A 204 -25.53 -13.85 -32.31
C LYS A 204 -25.64 -12.59 -33.18
N THR A 205 -25.76 -11.43 -32.57
CA THR A 205 -25.88 -10.14 -33.26
C THR A 205 -24.53 -9.44 -33.49
N GLY A 206 -23.44 -9.96 -32.94
CA GLY A 206 -22.12 -9.33 -33.01
C GLY A 206 -21.90 -8.17 -32.01
N LEU A 207 -22.87 -7.88 -31.13
CA LEU A 207 -22.74 -6.88 -30.06
C LEU A 207 -21.65 -7.24 -29.03
N GLY A 208 -21.44 -8.54 -28.81
CA GLY A 208 -20.40 -9.08 -27.93
C GLY A 208 -20.76 -9.06 -26.44
N SER A 209 -20.27 -10.05 -25.70
CA SER A 209 -20.59 -10.24 -24.27
C SER A 209 -20.02 -9.15 -23.37
N GLU A 210 -18.96 -8.44 -23.78
CA GLU A 210 -18.31 -7.38 -22.99
C GLU A 210 -19.16 -6.10 -22.91
N ALA A 211 -19.74 -5.68 -24.03
CA ALA A 211 -20.67 -4.54 -24.07
C ALA A 211 -21.92 -4.84 -23.24
N MET A 212 -22.47 -6.06 -23.38
CA MET A 212 -23.59 -6.53 -22.58
C MET A 212 -23.25 -6.61 -21.09
N GLU A 213 -22.07 -7.11 -20.72
CA GLU A 213 -21.57 -7.13 -19.33
C GLU A 213 -21.48 -5.73 -18.72
N THR A 214 -21.00 -4.76 -19.51
CA THR A 214 -20.86 -3.37 -19.07
C THR A 214 -22.23 -2.76 -18.80
N LEU A 215 -23.20 -2.96 -19.71
CA LEU A 215 -24.59 -2.54 -19.50
C LEU A 215 -25.18 -3.19 -18.24
N ILE A 216 -25.00 -4.51 -18.08
CA ILE A 216 -25.50 -5.25 -16.92
C ILE A 216 -24.92 -4.68 -15.62
N LYS A 217 -23.62 -4.35 -15.60
CA LYS A 217 -22.94 -3.79 -14.44
C LYS A 217 -23.44 -2.41 -14.06
N GLU A 218 -23.47 -1.49 -15.01
CA GLU A 218 -23.74 -0.09 -14.73
C GLU A 218 -25.24 0.16 -14.52
N ASN A 219 -26.12 -0.55 -15.24
CA ASN A 219 -27.57 -0.32 -15.17
C ASN A 219 -28.31 -1.24 -14.17
N TYR A 220 -27.93 -2.52 -14.08
CA TYR A 220 -28.65 -3.52 -13.27
C TYR A 220 -27.91 -3.90 -11.97
N GLY A 221 -26.69 -3.39 -11.80
CA GLY A 221 -25.94 -3.43 -10.56
C GLY A 221 -25.19 -4.74 -10.28
N PRO A 222 -24.57 -4.83 -9.08
CA PRO A 222 -23.58 -5.88 -8.78
C PRO A 222 -24.12 -7.33 -8.81
N LEU A 223 -25.40 -7.54 -8.48
CA LEU A 223 -26.01 -8.87 -8.47
C LEU A 223 -26.13 -9.42 -9.90
N ALA A 224 -26.70 -8.62 -10.80
CA ALA A 224 -26.84 -8.94 -12.21
C ALA A 224 -25.46 -9.17 -12.86
N TYR A 225 -24.50 -8.30 -12.54
CA TYR A 225 -23.14 -8.43 -13.04
C TYR A 225 -22.46 -9.72 -12.59
N THR A 226 -22.64 -10.12 -11.33
CA THR A 226 -22.07 -11.38 -10.82
C THR A 226 -22.65 -12.59 -11.55
N MET A 227 -23.96 -12.58 -11.85
CA MET A 227 -24.61 -13.62 -12.66
C MET A 227 -24.05 -13.64 -14.08
N SER A 228 -24.01 -12.48 -14.74
CA SER A 228 -23.43 -12.28 -16.06
C SER A 228 -22.02 -12.88 -16.18
N ARG A 229 -21.13 -12.53 -15.24
CA ARG A 229 -19.76 -13.06 -15.19
C ARG A 229 -19.72 -14.57 -15.01
N ARG A 230 -20.65 -15.17 -14.27
CA ARG A 230 -20.70 -16.63 -14.07
C ARG A 230 -21.01 -17.39 -15.37
N LEU A 231 -21.79 -16.77 -16.26
CA LEU A 231 -22.16 -17.35 -17.55
C LEU A 231 -21.02 -17.24 -18.56
N THR A 232 -20.46 -16.04 -18.72
CA THR A 232 -19.44 -15.72 -19.72
C THR A 232 -18.04 -16.25 -19.42
N THR A 233 -17.78 -16.70 -18.18
CA THR A 233 -16.48 -17.27 -17.77
C THR A 233 -16.42 -18.80 -17.85
N GLY A 234 -17.46 -19.45 -18.37
CA GLY A 234 -17.50 -20.92 -18.51
C GLY A 234 -17.76 -21.68 -17.20
N VAL A 235 -17.95 -20.98 -16.06
CA VAL A 235 -18.23 -21.60 -14.75
C VAL A 235 -19.51 -22.44 -14.75
N TYR A 236 -20.43 -22.17 -15.68
CA TYR A 236 -21.66 -22.95 -15.84
C TYR A 236 -21.42 -24.41 -16.26
N ALA A 237 -20.28 -24.70 -16.89
CA ALA A 237 -19.87 -26.03 -17.35
C ALA A 237 -18.43 -26.33 -16.92
N PRO A 238 -18.16 -26.56 -15.61
CA PRO A 238 -16.80 -26.77 -15.10
C PRO A 238 -16.14 -28.02 -15.72
N ALA A 239 -14.80 -28.11 -15.66
CA ALA A 239 -14.08 -29.25 -16.23
C ALA A 239 -14.51 -30.59 -15.58
N LYS A 240 -14.32 -31.72 -16.27
CA LYS A 240 -14.85 -33.04 -15.82
C LYS A 240 -14.46 -33.46 -14.39
N ASN A 241 -13.36 -32.92 -13.85
CA ASN A 241 -12.87 -33.23 -12.49
C ASN A 241 -13.10 -32.09 -11.48
N GLU A 242 -13.75 -31.00 -11.89
CA GLU A 242 -14.03 -29.84 -11.05
C GLU A 242 -15.46 -29.88 -10.52
N LYS A 243 -15.64 -29.33 -9.31
CA LYS A 243 -16.96 -29.25 -8.68
C LYS A 243 -17.65 -27.92 -9.04
N PRO A 244 -18.96 -27.94 -9.33
CA PRO A 244 -19.71 -26.71 -9.57
C PRO A 244 -19.79 -25.86 -8.30
N TRP A 245 -19.95 -24.55 -8.48
CA TRP A 245 -20.13 -23.63 -7.36
C TRP A 245 -21.48 -23.83 -6.69
N SER A 246 -22.50 -24.17 -7.48
CA SER A 246 -23.79 -24.65 -7.03
C SER A 246 -24.24 -25.80 -7.91
N ASP A 247 -24.59 -26.93 -7.30
CA ASP A 247 -24.97 -28.14 -8.02
C ASP A 247 -26.25 -27.95 -8.85
N LEU A 248 -26.24 -28.45 -10.09
CA LEU A 248 -27.38 -28.45 -11.00
C LEU A 248 -28.62 -29.13 -10.40
N ASN A 249 -28.47 -30.28 -9.73
CA ASN A 249 -29.62 -31.03 -9.20
C ASN A 249 -30.29 -30.29 -8.04
N LEU A 250 -29.52 -29.52 -7.26
CA LEU A 250 -30.09 -28.65 -6.23
C LEU A 250 -30.91 -27.52 -6.85
N ALA A 251 -30.47 -26.94 -7.97
CA ALA A 251 -31.22 -25.91 -8.68
C ALA A 251 -32.53 -26.46 -9.27
N ILE A 252 -32.50 -27.65 -9.89
CA ILE A 252 -33.70 -28.34 -10.40
C ILE A 252 -34.72 -28.53 -9.28
N LYS A 253 -34.27 -29.02 -8.11
CA LYS A 253 -35.11 -29.21 -6.93
C LYS A 253 -35.70 -27.87 -6.44
N ASP A 254 -34.85 -26.87 -6.26
CA ASP A 254 -35.25 -25.57 -5.68
C ASP A 254 -36.25 -24.81 -6.57
N VAL A 255 -36.06 -24.82 -7.89
CA VAL A 255 -37.03 -24.24 -8.85
C VAL A 255 -38.30 -25.08 -8.91
N GLY A 256 -38.17 -26.41 -8.89
CA GLY A 256 -39.30 -27.34 -8.85
C GLY A 256 -40.22 -27.11 -7.64
N HIS A 257 -39.67 -26.89 -6.45
CA HIS A 257 -40.46 -26.54 -5.27
C HIS A 257 -41.29 -25.27 -5.47
N GLY A 258 -40.73 -24.26 -6.12
CA GLY A 258 -41.44 -23.01 -6.46
C GLY A 258 -42.62 -23.25 -7.40
N ILE A 259 -42.43 -24.09 -8.43
CA ILE A 259 -43.49 -24.43 -9.40
C ILE A 259 -44.63 -25.19 -8.71
N THR A 260 -44.32 -26.27 -7.98
CA THR A 260 -45.35 -27.06 -7.27
C THR A 260 -46.10 -26.22 -6.24
N SER A 261 -45.39 -25.34 -5.51
CA SER A 261 -46.03 -24.40 -4.57
C SER A 261 -46.96 -23.42 -5.27
N ALA A 262 -46.59 -22.94 -6.46
CA ALA A 262 -47.43 -22.06 -7.26
C ALA A 262 -48.68 -22.77 -7.79
N GLU A 263 -48.53 -23.98 -8.33
CA GLU A 263 -49.64 -24.80 -8.81
C GLU A 263 -50.67 -25.07 -7.71
N ASN A 264 -50.21 -25.47 -6.52
CA ASN A 264 -51.05 -25.68 -5.35
C ASN A 264 -51.80 -24.41 -4.91
N ALA A 265 -51.22 -23.23 -5.14
CA ALA A 265 -51.81 -21.93 -4.85
C ALA A 265 -52.69 -21.37 -5.99
N GLY A 266 -52.83 -22.08 -7.11
CA GLY A 266 -53.56 -21.61 -8.29
C GLY A 266 -52.81 -20.53 -9.10
N ALA A 267 -51.50 -20.39 -8.89
CA ALA A 267 -50.62 -19.52 -9.66
C ALA A 267 -49.77 -20.32 -10.64
N ARG A 268 -49.24 -19.66 -11.68
CA ARG A 268 -48.37 -20.30 -12.67
C ARG A 268 -47.09 -19.50 -12.90
N LEU A 269 -45.94 -20.12 -12.67
CA LEU A 269 -44.62 -19.50 -12.85
C LEU A 269 -44.07 -19.82 -14.24
N LYS A 270 -44.54 -19.10 -15.27
CA LYS A 270 -44.14 -19.36 -16.68
C LYS A 270 -42.62 -19.34 -16.90
N ILE A 271 -41.92 -18.34 -16.35
CA ILE A 271 -40.45 -18.27 -16.45
C ILE A 271 -39.81 -19.43 -15.68
N GLY A 272 -40.43 -19.85 -14.57
CA GLY A 272 -39.95 -21.00 -13.78
C GLY A 272 -40.02 -22.30 -14.58
N GLU A 273 -41.09 -22.50 -15.35
CA GLU A 273 -41.24 -23.65 -16.24
C GLU A 273 -40.17 -23.68 -17.33
N VAL A 274 -39.83 -22.53 -17.93
CA VAL A 274 -38.74 -22.38 -18.92
C VAL A 274 -37.40 -22.74 -18.28
N VAL A 275 -37.07 -22.10 -17.15
CA VAL A 275 -35.85 -22.39 -16.38
C VAL A 275 -35.75 -23.87 -16.03
N LEU A 276 -36.83 -24.48 -15.55
CA LEU A 276 -36.83 -25.89 -15.18
C LEU A 276 -36.65 -26.79 -16.40
N GLY A 277 -37.17 -26.40 -17.57
CA GLY A 277 -36.92 -27.05 -18.86
C GLY A 277 -35.43 -27.08 -19.19
N HIS A 278 -34.80 -25.91 -19.28
CA HIS A 278 -33.38 -25.80 -19.62
C HIS A 278 -32.45 -26.44 -18.57
N LEU A 279 -32.81 -26.41 -17.28
CA LEU A 279 -32.04 -27.13 -16.27
C LEU A 279 -32.13 -28.66 -16.44
N LYS A 280 -33.29 -29.19 -16.86
CA LYS A 280 -33.43 -30.63 -17.18
C LYS A 280 -32.65 -31.00 -18.43
N GLU A 281 -32.69 -30.17 -19.46
CA GLU A 281 -31.89 -30.39 -20.68
C GLU A 281 -30.39 -30.32 -20.40
N ALA A 282 -29.96 -29.40 -19.55
CA ALA A 282 -28.57 -29.38 -19.08
C ALA A 282 -28.21 -30.66 -18.31
N LYS A 283 -29.16 -31.23 -17.56
CA LYS A 283 -28.96 -32.51 -16.87
C LYS A 283 -28.81 -33.66 -17.87
N ASP A 284 -29.63 -33.69 -18.91
CA ASP A 284 -29.55 -34.67 -20.00
C ASP A 284 -28.21 -34.54 -20.74
N TYR A 285 -27.71 -33.32 -20.96
CA TYR A 285 -26.36 -33.06 -21.47
C TYR A 285 -25.28 -33.62 -20.53
N SER A 286 -25.40 -33.41 -19.22
CA SER A 286 -24.49 -34.00 -18.22
C SER A 286 -24.47 -35.54 -18.30
N GLU A 287 -25.64 -36.17 -18.40
CA GLU A 287 -25.78 -37.62 -18.45
C GLU A 287 -25.20 -38.21 -19.75
N THR A 288 -25.46 -37.58 -20.90
CA THR A 288 -24.91 -38.00 -22.20
C THR A 288 -23.40 -37.76 -22.31
N ASN A 289 -22.83 -36.83 -21.54
CA ASN A 289 -21.41 -36.49 -21.53
C ASN A 289 -20.63 -37.12 -20.36
N GLY A 290 -21.05 -38.32 -19.91
CA GLY A 290 -20.32 -39.13 -18.94
C GLY A 290 -20.53 -38.72 -17.48
N GLY A 291 -21.68 -38.12 -17.16
CA GLY A 291 -22.02 -37.69 -15.80
C GLY A 291 -21.23 -36.46 -15.34
N ARG A 292 -20.88 -35.56 -16.27
CA ARG A 292 -20.13 -34.34 -15.96
C ARG A 292 -20.91 -33.47 -14.97
N SER A 293 -20.28 -33.10 -13.86
CA SER A 293 -20.93 -32.20 -12.89
C SER A 293 -21.12 -30.81 -13.50
N LEU A 294 -22.35 -30.32 -13.52
CA LEU A 294 -22.70 -29.00 -14.03
C LEU A 294 -23.16 -28.06 -12.93
N ASP A 295 -23.03 -26.77 -13.18
CA ASP A 295 -23.47 -25.74 -12.26
C ASP A 295 -24.94 -25.35 -12.49
N SER A 296 -25.61 -24.85 -11.45
CA SER A 296 -26.94 -24.23 -11.49
C SER A 296 -27.17 -23.20 -12.60
N SER A 297 -26.11 -22.60 -13.15
CA SER A 297 -26.18 -21.65 -14.27
C SER A 297 -26.08 -22.31 -15.65
N SER A 298 -26.11 -23.65 -15.73
CA SER A 298 -25.91 -24.41 -16.97
C SER A 298 -27.03 -24.28 -18.00
N MET A 299 -28.16 -23.65 -17.65
CA MET A 299 -29.19 -23.28 -18.64
C MET A 299 -28.60 -22.45 -19.79
N TYR A 300 -27.54 -21.67 -19.53
CA TYR A 300 -26.87 -20.89 -20.56
C TYR A 300 -26.31 -21.75 -21.68
N GLY A 301 -25.72 -22.91 -21.35
CA GLY A 301 -25.23 -23.85 -22.38
C GLY A 301 -26.35 -24.40 -23.25
N VAL A 302 -27.52 -24.66 -22.68
CA VAL A 302 -28.70 -25.11 -23.43
C VAL A 302 -29.20 -24.01 -24.36
N ILE A 303 -29.37 -22.78 -23.86
CA ILE A 303 -29.82 -21.63 -24.64
C ILE A 303 -28.84 -21.32 -25.79
N ARG A 304 -27.53 -21.53 -25.58
CA ARG A 304 -26.52 -21.46 -26.64
C ARG A 304 -26.76 -22.50 -27.72
N GLN A 305 -26.98 -23.76 -27.35
CA GLN A 305 -27.28 -24.85 -28.30
C GLN A 305 -28.53 -24.57 -29.11
N GLU A 306 -29.60 -24.06 -28.48
CA GLU A 306 -30.83 -23.68 -29.18
C GLU A 306 -30.60 -22.57 -30.22
N ALA A 307 -29.67 -21.65 -29.96
CA ALA A 307 -29.27 -20.59 -30.90
C ALA A 307 -28.27 -21.06 -31.98
N GLY A 308 -27.94 -22.37 -32.01
CA GLY A 308 -26.97 -22.95 -32.93
C GLY A 308 -25.51 -22.64 -32.60
N LEU A 309 -25.21 -22.34 -31.33
CA LEU A 309 -23.86 -22.20 -30.79
C LEU A 309 -23.47 -23.48 -30.01
N ASP A 310 -22.18 -23.65 -29.73
CA ASP A 310 -21.74 -24.76 -28.87
C ASP A 310 -22.23 -24.59 -27.42
N PHE A 311 -22.50 -25.73 -26.76
CA PHE A 311 -22.93 -25.75 -25.35
C PHE A 311 -21.90 -25.06 -24.46
N GLU A 312 -20.63 -25.28 -24.76
CA GLU A 312 -19.51 -24.58 -24.13
C GLU A 312 -19.24 -23.31 -24.93
N THR A 313 -18.95 -22.22 -24.22
CA THR A 313 -18.42 -21.02 -24.84
C THR A 313 -17.02 -21.32 -25.41
N ASP A 314 -16.72 -20.84 -26.62
CA ASP A 314 -15.35 -20.77 -27.15
C ASP A 314 -14.45 -19.87 -26.29
N LEU A 315 -15.06 -19.09 -25.39
CA LEU A 315 -14.45 -18.59 -24.16
C LEU A 315 -14.18 -19.75 -23.18
N GLN A 316 -13.54 -20.83 -23.65
CA GLN A 316 -12.62 -21.50 -22.76
C GLN A 316 -11.68 -20.40 -22.29
N ILE A 317 -11.55 -20.22 -20.97
CA ILE A 317 -10.28 -19.75 -20.42
C ILE A 317 -9.27 -20.57 -21.23
N PRO A 318 -8.42 -19.97 -22.08
CA PRO A 318 -7.40 -20.75 -22.73
C PRO A 318 -6.79 -21.53 -21.59
N GLN A 319 -6.85 -22.87 -21.63
CA GLN A 319 -5.85 -23.61 -20.89
C GLN A 319 -4.58 -22.97 -21.38
N LEU A 320 -3.99 -22.12 -20.52
CA LEU A 320 -2.80 -21.38 -20.81
C LEU A 320 -1.69 -22.43 -20.82
N THR A 321 -1.63 -23.21 -21.90
CA THR A 321 -0.40 -23.44 -22.62
C THR A 321 -0.12 -22.21 -23.50
N THR A 322 -0.32 -21.02 -22.92
CA THR A 322 0.36 -19.79 -23.29
C THR A 322 1.09 -19.34 -22.04
N SER A 323 2.32 -18.88 -22.22
CA SER A 323 3.25 -18.47 -21.17
C SER A 323 2.70 -17.40 -20.23
N ALA A 324 2.02 -17.80 -19.15
CA ALA A 324 1.51 -16.89 -18.13
C ALA A 324 2.61 -16.57 -17.11
N MET A 325 2.58 -15.37 -16.54
CA MET A 325 3.34 -15.05 -15.32
C MET A 325 2.67 -15.74 -14.13
N ASP A 326 3.38 -16.64 -13.46
CA ASP A 326 2.88 -17.34 -12.28
C ASP A 326 3.09 -16.51 -11.01
N ILE A 327 2.02 -16.29 -10.25
CA ILE A 327 2.05 -15.39 -9.08
C ILE A 327 1.82 -16.16 -7.77
N HIS A 328 2.85 -16.19 -6.93
CA HIS A 328 2.75 -16.51 -5.50
C HIS A 328 2.33 -15.26 -4.73
N ARG A 329 1.07 -15.19 -4.30
CA ARG A 329 0.58 -14.08 -3.47
C ARG A 329 0.99 -14.30 -2.01
N CYS A 330 1.93 -13.49 -1.52
CA CYS A 330 2.61 -13.69 -0.25
C CYS A 330 2.22 -12.61 0.76
N ARG A 331 1.73 -12.99 1.95
CA ARG A 331 1.45 -12.07 3.08
C ARG A 331 2.19 -12.41 4.37
N PHE A 332 3.20 -13.27 4.25
CA PHE A 332 3.88 -13.84 5.41
C PHE A 332 5.09 -13.08 5.88
N VAL A 333 5.53 -12.08 5.12
CA VAL A 333 6.64 -11.21 5.48
C VAL A 333 6.10 -10.19 6.49
N PRO A 334 6.50 -10.25 7.78
CA PRO A 334 5.92 -9.43 8.82
C PRO A 334 6.63 -8.07 8.93
N PHE A 335 6.76 -7.33 7.82
CA PHE A 335 7.40 -6.02 7.82
C PHE A 335 6.67 -5.07 8.81
N PRO A 336 7.37 -4.48 9.80
CA PRO A 336 6.75 -3.71 10.86
C PRO A 336 6.44 -2.27 10.43
N PRO A 337 5.22 -1.75 10.67
CA PRO A 337 4.93 -0.34 10.56
C PRO A 337 5.56 0.41 11.75
N SER A 338 6.16 1.57 11.47
CA SER A 338 6.73 2.44 12.50
C SER A 338 5.90 3.73 12.62
N THR A 339 5.54 4.07 13.85
CA THR A 339 4.70 5.23 14.19
C THR A 339 5.34 6.52 13.69
N ILE A 340 4.54 7.41 13.09
CA ILE A 340 4.95 8.78 12.77
C ILE A 340 4.79 9.62 14.03
N ASN A 341 5.91 10.13 14.56
CA ASN A 341 5.96 10.95 15.76
C ASN A 341 6.12 12.44 15.45
N ALA A 342 6.82 12.78 14.36
CA ALA A 342 7.10 14.17 13.98
C ALA A 342 6.98 14.38 12.47
N LEU A 343 6.47 15.54 12.07
CA LEU A 343 6.39 15.99 10.68
C LEU A 343 6.89 17.43 10.59
N SER A 344 7.74 17.71 9.61
CA SER A 344 8.27 19.07 9.42
C SER A 344 8.63 19.32 7.96
N PHE A 345 8.02 20.35 7.37
CA PHE A 345 8.45 20.82 6.05
C PHE A 345 9.68 21.71 6.19
N SER A 346 10.63 21.53 5.27
CA SER A 346 11.76 22.43 5.06
C SER A 346 11.29 23.88 4.89
N HIS A 347 10.17 24.09 4.19
CA HIS A 347 9.52 25.38 4.00
C HIS A 347 8.04 25.25 4.31
N SER A 348 7.50 26.09 5.19
CA SER A 348 6.06 26.15 5.43
C SER A 348 5.32 26.91 4.32
N HIS A 349 5.97 27.89 3.71
CA HIS A 349 5.44 28.65 2.58
C HIS A 349 6.55 29.07 1.60
N ILE A 350 6.30 28.94 0.30
CA ILE A 350 7.22 29.40 -0.76
C ILE A 350 6.54 30.52 -1.57
N SER A 351 7.14 31.72 -1.54
CA SER A 351 6.65 32.87 -2.29
C SER A 351 6.96 32.76 -3.80
N LYS A 352 6.38 33.66 -4.61
CA LYS A 352 6.63 33.69 -6.07
C LYS A 352 8.09 33.96 -6.44
N ASP A 353 8.85 34.59 -5.54
CA ASP A 353 10.26 34.96 -5.75
C ASP A 353 11.21 33.81 -5.35
N GLN A 354 10.70 32.80 -4.64
CA GLN A 354 11.43 31.63 -4.15
C GLN A 354 11.12 30.35 -4.94
N LYS A 355 10.63 30.45 -6.18
CA LYS A 355 10.16 29.30 -6.98
C LYS A 355 11.20 28.18 -7.18
N THR A 356 12.48 28.48 -7.05
CA THR A 356 13.58 27.52 -7.19
C THR A 356 13.94 26.80 -5.89
N ALA A 357 13.35 27.18 -4.76
CA ALA A 357 13.58 26.50 -3.49
C ALA A 357 13.10 25.03 -3.57
N PRO A 358 13.88 24.05 -3.08
CA PRO A 358 13.53 22.63 -3.12
C PRO A 358 12.77 22.21 -1.85
N PRO A 359 11.42 22.24 -1.80
CA PRO A 359 10.69 21.80 -0.63
C PRO A 359 10.89 20.30 -0.40
N ARG A 360 11.18 19.94 0.84
CA ARG A 360 11.13 18.59 1.39
C ARG A 360 10.26 18.54 2.64
N LEU A 361 9.61 17.40 2.85
CA LEU A 361 8.95 17.01 4.09
C LEU A 361 9.85 15.98 4.78
N ALA A 362 10.21 16.24 6.03
CA ALA A 362 10.85 15.25 6.91
C ALA A 362 9.77 14.55 7.75
N VAL A 363 9.82 13.22 7.79
CA VAL A 363 8.92 12.36 8.58
C VAL A 363 9.76 11.59 9.59
N GLY A 364 9.54 11.85 10.88
CA GLY A 364 10.25 11.22 11.99
C GLY A 364 9.49 10.03 12.55
N ARG A 365 10.15 8.89 12.61
CA ARG A 365 9.58 7.59 13.00
C ARG A 365 10.00 7.16 14.41
N ALA A 366 9.18 6.33 15.04
CA ALA A 366 9.43 5.80 16.39
C ALA A 366 10.61 4.81 16.48
N ASN A 367 11.05 4.23 15.36
CA ASN A 367 12.24 3.38 15.27
C ASN A 367 13.53 4.17 14.98
N GLY A 368 13.46 5.50 15.01
CA GLY A 368 14.60 6.39 14.79
C GLY A 368 14.81 6.80 13.34
N ASP A 369 14.04 6.25 12.39
CA ASP A 369 14.18 6.61 10.98
C ASP A 369 13.67 8.03 10.70
N ILE A 370 14.34 8.74 9.81
CA ILE A 370 13.88 10.02 9.24
C ILE A 370 13.74 9.84 7.73
N GLU A 371 12.52 9.96 7.23
CA GLU A 371 12.25 9.88 5.80
C GLU A 371 12.23 11.29 5.20
N VAL A 372 12.90 11.46 4.05
CA VAL A 372 12.89 12.71 3.29
C VAL A 372 12.00 12.55 2.07
N TRP A 373 10.87 13.27 2.08
CA TRP A 373 9.87 13.25 1.02
C TRP A 373 9.91 14.52 0.19
N ASN A 374 9.83 14.36 -1.13
CA ASN A 374 9.66 15.43 -2.09
C ASN A 374 8.20 15.51 -2.53
N PRO A 375 7.50 16.63 -2.28
CA PRO A 375 6.08 16.77 -2.62
C PRO A 375 5.80 16.65 -4.13
N LEU A 376 6.77 16.97 -5.00
CA LEU A 376 6.70 16.84 -6.47
C LEU A 376 5.34 17.27 -7.07
N ARG A 377 4.79 18.42 -6.64
CA ARG A 377 3.49 18.94 -7.14
C ARG A 377 2.32 17.94 -7.01
N GLY A 378 2.37 17.05 -6.02
CA GLY A 378 1.32 16.07 -5.74
C GLY A 378 1.65 14.64 -6.13
N SER A 379 2.78 14.37 -6.82
CA SER A 379 3.22 13.01 -7.11
C SER A 379 3.86 12.31 -5.91
N TRP A 380 4.36 13.05 -4.91
CA TRP A 380 4.96 12.58 -3.65
C TRP A 380 5.97 11.44 -3.80
N LEU A 381 7.27 11.76 -3.73
CA LEU A 381 8.36 10.78 -3.76
C LEU A 381 9.04 10.71 -2.38
N GLN A 382 9.15 9.51 -1.80
CA GLN A 382 10.11 9.27 -0.73
C GLN A 382 11.49 9.10 -1.36
N GLU A 383 12.40 10.06 -1.14
CA GLU A 383 13.70 10.10 -1.81
C GLU A 383 14.75 9.26 -1.07
N THR A 384 14.85 9.44 0.24
CA THR A 384 15.83 8.75 1.09
C THR A 384 15.26 8.47 2.47
N ILE A 385 15.82 7.46 3.13
CA ILE A 385 15.59 7.16 4.54
C ILE A 385 16.93 7.29 5.26
N ILE A 386 16.98 8.18 6.24
CA ILE A 386 18.08 8.24 7.21
C ILE A 386 17.73 7.22 8.28
N HIS A 387 18.40 6.08 8.25
CA HIS A 387 18.07 4.97 9.14
C HIS A 387 18.48 5.26 10.58
N GLY A 388 17.56 4.97 11.50
CA GLY A 388 17.75 5.05 12.92
C GLY A 388 18.58 3.90 13.47
N GLY A 389 18.24 3.51 14.69
CA GLY A 389 18.96 2.45 15.38
C GLY A 389 18.19 1.92 16.56
N LYS A 390 18.76 0.88 17.18
CA LYS A 390 18.20 0.26 18.38
C LYS A 390 17.99 1.30 19.48
N ASP A 391 16.82 1.28 20.10
CA ASP A 391 16.45 2.15 21.22
C ASP A 391 16.49 3.66 20.89
N ARG A 392 16.39 4.02 19.60
CA ARG A 392 16.29 5.40 19.12
C ARG A 392 14.88 5.69 18.60
N SER A 393 14.40 6.90 18.80
CA SER A 393 13.12 7.42 18.30
C SER A 393 13.31 8.87 17.84
N ILE A 394 12.51 9.33 16.89
CA ILE A 394 12.47 10.73 16.47
C ILE A 394 11.15 11.33 16.92
N ASP A 395 11.19 12.28 17.84
CA ASP A 395 10.00 12.84 18.51
C ASP A 395 9.79 14.33 18.24
N GLY A 396 10.83 15.01 17.76
CA GLY A 396 10.72 16.36 17.23
C GLY A 396 11.61 16.52 16.01
N LEU A 397 11.12 17.25 15.02
CA LEU A 397 11.83 17.60 13.78
C LEU A 397 11.67 19.08 13.49
N VAL A 398 12.78 19.71 13.13
CA VAL A 398 12.76 21.12 12.75
C VAL A 398 13.77 21.41 11.66
N TRP A 399 13.36 22.28 10.74
CA TRP A 399 14.23 22.83 9.70
C TRP A 399 14.62 24.26 10.05
N THR A 400 15.88 24.61 9.81
CA THR A 400 16.31 26.01 9.70
C THR A 400 16.50 26.37 8.24
N GLN A 401 16.21 27.62 7.89
CA GLN A 401 16.45 28.24 6.60
C GLN A 401 17.33 29.47 6.78
N ASP A 402 18.46 29.48 6.09
CA ASP A 402 19.23 30.71 5.92
C ASP A 402 18.47 31.69 4.99
N PRO A 403 18.73 33.00 5.09
CA PRO A 403 18.17 33.97 4.17
C PRO A 403 18.67 33.73 2.75
N ASN A 404 17.86 34.12 1.78
CA ASN A 404 18.32 34.15 0.39
C ASN A 404 19.25 35.34 0.19
N GLU A 405 20.28 35.14 -0.63
CA GLU A 405 21.26 36.16 -0.98
C GLU A 405 21.26 36.39 -2.48
N GLU A 406 21.42 37.63 -2.92
CA GLU A 406 21.59 37.95 -4.33
C GLU A 406 23.09 38.06 -4.64
N VAL A 407 23.60 37.12 -5.42
CA VAL A 407 25.02 37.08 -5.83
C VAL A 407 25.09 37.27 -7.34
N ASN A 408 25.66 38.39 -7.79
CA ASN A 408 25.81 38.72 -9.21
C ASN A 408 24.49 38.68 -10.01
N GLY A 409 23.38 39.15 -9.43
CA GLY A 409 22.05 39.17 -10.08
C GLY A 409 21.34 37.81 -10.16
N LYS A 410 21.90 36.77 -9.54
CA LYS A 410 21.26 35.46 -9.36
C LYS A 410 20.93 35.25 -7.89
N LEU A 411 19.76 34.65 -7.64
CA LEU A 411 19.30 34.34 -6.30
C LEU A 411 19.95 33.04 -5.80
N LEU A 412 20.78 33.14 -4.76
CA LEU A 412 21.22 32.03 -3.93
C LEU A 412 20.10 31.70 -2.93
N ILE A 413 19.53 30.51 -3.05
CA ILE A 413 18.55 30.02 -2.07
C ILE A 413 19.29 29.65 -0.79
N GLY A 414 18.82 30.18 0.35
CA GLY A 414 19.42 29.89 1.64
C GLY A 414 19.45 28.40 1.96
N LYS A 415 20.47 27.98 2.71
CA LYS A 415 20.67 26.59 3.10
C LYS A 415 19.52 26.12 4.02
N SER A 416 19.07 24.89 3.80
CA SER A 416 18.10 24.21 4.67
C SER A 416 18.82 23.13 5.47
N ARG A 417 18.75 23.20 6.79
CA ARG A 417 19.38 22.22 7.71
C ARG A 417 18.33 21.54 8.58
N LEU A 418 18.51 20.25 8.83
CA LEU A 418 17.55 19.41 9.54
C LEU A 418 18.09 19.03 10.92
N PHE A 419 17.26 19.25 11.94
CA PHE A 419 17.55 18.90 13.33
C PHE A 419 16.45 18.01 13.90
N SER A 420 16.84 17.11 14.81
CA SER A 420 15.92 16.23 15.51
C SER A 420 16.19 16.15 17.01
N VAL A 421 15.18 15.68 17.73
CA VAL A 421 15.25 15.25 19.14
C VAL A 421 14.51 13.92 19.29
N GLY A 422 14.89 13.12 20.28
CA GLY A 422 14.42 11.73 20.41
C GLY A 422 14.33 11.24 21.85
N TYR A 423 13.62 11.95 22.72
CA TYR A 423 13.56 11.71 24.18
C TYR A 423 14.92 11.59 24.88
N THR A 424 15.93 12.30 24.37
CA THR A 424 17.24 12.43 25.00
C THR A 424 17.51 13.89 25.34
N THR A 425 18.62 14.17 26.01
CA THR A 425 19.11 15.53 26.27
C THR A 425 19.79 16.17 25.06
N THR A 426 19.81 15.50 23.91
CA THR A 426 20.63 15.84 22.75
C THR A 426 19.77 16.32 21.59
N VAL A 427 20.19 17.42 20.98
CA VAL A 427 19.75 17.85 19.64
C VAL A 427 20.76 17.33 18.62
N THR A 428 20.27 16.69 17.57
CA THR A 428 21.11 16.15 16.49
C THR A 428 20.86 16.91 15.20
N GLU A 429 21.93 17.41 14.58
CA GLU A 429 21.94 17.91 13.20
C GLU A 429 22.27 16.75 12.26
N TRP A 430 21.59 16.67 11.11
CA TRP A 430 21.77 15.59 10.15
C TRP A 430 22.43 16.05 8.86
N ASP A 431 23.45 15.31 8.41
CA ASP A 431 23.95 15.43 7.04
C ASP A 431 23.03 14.60 6.13
N LEU A 432 22.16 15.28 5.38
CA LEU A 432 21.22 14.66 4.46
C LEU A 432 21.93 13.85 3.36
N ARG A 433 23.13 14.27 2.93
CA ARG A 433 23.86 13.59 1.86
C ARG A 433 24.33 12.22 2.33
N THR A 434 24.93 12.13 3.51
CA THR A 434 25.45 10.88 4.06
C THR A 434 24.39 10.09 4.82
N GLY A 435 23.34 10.73 5.32
CA GLY A 435 22.36 10.11 6.21
C GLY A 435 22.95 9.75 7.56
N ARG A 436 23.94 10.53 8.04
CA ARG A 436 24.57 10.36 9.35
C ARG A 436 24.36 11.59 10.22
N PRO A 437 24.43 11.46 11.56
CA PRO A 437 24.53 12.61 12.45
C PRO A 437 25.74 13.47 12.07
N LEU A 438 25.51 14.74 11.75
CA LEU A 438 26.57 15.71 11.46
C LEU A 438 27.12 16.29 12.76
N ARG A 439 26.23 16.74 13.66
CA ARG A 439 26.59 17.30 14.97
C ARG A 439 25.58 16.90 16.03
N ASN A 440 26.05 16.87 17.27
CA ASN A 440 25.23 16.63 18.45
C ASN A 440 25.53 17.70 19.50
N ALA A 441 24.48 18.31 20.05
CA ALA A 441 24.61 19.23 21.17
C ALA A 441 23.72 18.80 22.33
N SER A 442 24.30 18.71 23.52
CA SER A 442 23.60 18.35 24.76
C SER A 442 23.99 19.31 25.89
N GLY A 443 23.26 19.24 27.00
CA GLY A 443 23.45 20.15 28.13
C GLY A 443 23.02 19.56 29.47
N ASN A 444 23.29 20.31 30.54
CA ASN A 444 22.84 19.97 31.89
C ASN A 444 21.38 20.42 32.11
N HIS A 445 20.46 19.72 31.46
CA HIS A 445 19.00 19.84 31.56
C HIS A 445 18.36 18.46 31.33
N GLY A 446 17.07 18.32 31.63
CA GLY A 446 16.32 17.10 31.38
C GLY A 446 16.16 16.75 29.89
N GLU A 447 15.51 15.62 29.64
CA GLU A 447 15.20 15.13 28.29
C GLU A 447 14.37 16.16 27.52
N ILE A 448 14.69 16.33 26.23
CA ILE A 448 13.97 17.26 25.36
C ILE A 448 12.70 16.58 24.86
N TRP A 449 11.57 17.25 25.04
CA TRP A 449 10.26 16.76 24.60
C TRP A 449 9.80 17.46 23.31
N CYS A 450 10.08 18.76 23.17
CA CYS A 450 9.66 19.54 22.01
C CYS A 450 10.75 20.51 21.56
N ILE A 451 10.76 20.83 20.26
CA ILE A 451 11.73 21.73 19.65
C ILE A 451 11.06 22.63 18.61
N ALA A 452 11.52 23.88 18.48
CA ALA A 452 11.11 24.80 17.43
C ALA A 452 12.28 25.70 16.98
N ALA A 453 12.28 26.09 15.71
CA ALA A 453 13.27 27.02 15.15
C ALA A 453 12.76 28.44 15.24
N GLN A 454 13.67 29.37 15.55
CA GLN A 454 13.41 30.79 15.52
C GLN A 454 13.01 31.20 14.09
N PRO A 455 11.93 31.97 13.89
CA PRO A 455 11.47 32.36 12.55
C PRO A 455 12.57 33.01 11.70
N PRO A 456 12.58 32.81 10.36
CA PRO A 456 13.60 33.40 9.49
C PRO A 456 13.48 34.93 9.48
N VAL A 457 14.59 35.62 9.16
CA VAL A 457 14.55 37.07 8.94
C VAL A 457 13.97 37.33 7.56
N THR A 458 12.94 38.19 7.48
CA THR A 458 12.28 38.53 6.21
C THR A 458 12.89 39.75 5.52
N ASP A 459 13.61 40.60 6.25
CA ASP A 459 14.26 41.81 5.72
C ASP A 459 15.79 41.69 5.81
N SER A 460 16.46 41.65 4.65
CA SER A 460 17.93 41.63 4.54
C SER A 460 18.62 42.95 4.94
N ALA A 461 17.89 43.89 5.56
CA ALA A 461 18.28 45.29 5.69
C ALA A 461 19.04 45.65 6.99
N SER A 462 19.31 44.71 7.91
CA SER A 462 20.08 45.06 9.12
C SER A 462 20.88 43.88 9.69
N GLY A 463 22.19 43.91 9.48
CA GLY A 463 23.17 43.10 10.18
C GLY A 463 23.67 41.87 9.43
N THR A 464 24.85 41.39 9.83
CA THR A 464 25.39 40.09 9.44
C THR A 464 24.47 38.97 9.93
N TRP A 465 24.09 38.03 9.06
CA TRP A 465 23.30 36.86 9.45
C TRP A 465 24.09 35.98 10.42
N GLU A 466 23.52 35.73 11.60
CA GLU A 466 24.14 34.91 12.65
C GLU A 466 23.43 33.56 12.86
N GLY A 467 22.57 33.13 11.93
CA GLY A 467 21.80 31.88 12.04
C GLY A 467 20.41 32.01 12.70
N GLN A 468 19.72 30.87 12.84
CA GLN A 468 18.44 30.74 13.54
C GLN A 468 18.62 29.93 14.82
N ASN A 469 18.32 30.52 15.97
CA ASN A 469 18.38 29.76 17.20
C ASN A 469 17.28 28.69 17.26
N LEU A 470 17.55 27.59 17.96
CA LEU A 470 16.57 26.55 18.25
C LEU A 470 16.16 26.64 19.72
N ILE A 471 14.86 26.50 19.99
CA ILE A 471 14.35 26.41 21.36
C ILE A 471 13.84 25.01 21.64
N ALA A 472 14.28 24.45 22.78
CA ALA A 472 13.91 23.13 23.25
C ALA A 472 13.21 23.21 24.62
N GLY A 473 12.06 22.55 24.73
CA GLY A 473 11.32 22.37 25.99
C GLY A 473 11.62 21.01 26.59
N CYS A 474 11.96 20.97 27.89
CA CYS A 474 12.43 19.76 28.56
C CYS A 474 11.39 19.19 29.54
N THR A 475 11.54 17.91 29.86
CA THR A 475 10.67 17.17 30.79
C THR A 475 10.83 17.62 32.24
N ASP A 476 11.96 18.19 32.61
CA ASP A 476 12.22 18.80 33.92
C ASP A 476 11.63 20.22 34.06
N GLY A 477 11.05 20.77 32.99
CA GLY A 477 10.52 22.12 32.94
C GLY A 477 11.54 23.18 32.49
N ALA A 478 12.75 22.77 32.08
CA ALA A 478 13.73 23.68 31.52
C ALA A 478 13.35 24.12 30.10
N LEU A 479 13.67 25.38 29.78
CA LEU A 479 13.59 25.92 28.42
C LEU A 479 15.00 26.29 27.97
N VAL A 480 15.45 25.69 26.87
CA VAL A 480 16.87 25.68 26.48
C VAL A 480 17.01 26.25 25.07
N LEU A 481 18.02 27.10 24.89
CA LEU A 481 18.33 27.77 23.63
C LEU A 481 19.63 27.21 23.06
N TYR A 482 19.57 26.72 21.82
CA TYR A 482 20.72 26.31 21.02
C TYR A 482 20.96 27.33 19.92
N SER A 483 22.23 27.61 19.64
CA SER A 483 22.62 28.47 18.53
C SER A 483 23.06 27.63 17.35
N THR A 484 22.75 28.13 16.15
CA THR A 484 23.21 27.54 14.89
C THR A 484 24.14 28.46 14.11
N LYS A 485 24.80 29.38 14.82
CA LYS A 485 25.68 30.40 14.24
C LYS A 485 26.90 29.74 13.60
N ASP A 486 27.45 30.39 12.57
CA ASP A 486 28.68 29.96 11.89
C ASP A 486 28.62 28.51 11.39
N ASP A 487 27.43 28.13 10.91
CA ASP A 487 27.14 26.80 10.40
C ASP A 487 27.38 25.69 11.45
N ASP A 488 27.33 25.96 12.76
CA ASP A 488 27.54 25.02 13.89
C ASP A 488 26.24 24.65 14.64
N LEU A 489 26.31 23.77 15.64
CA LEU A 489 25.23 23.46 16.59
C LEU A 489 25.78 23.44 18.02
N GLN A 490 25.45 24.45 18.82
CA GLN A 490 25.91 24.53 20.21
C GLN A 490 24.81 24.92 21.18
N LEU A 491 24.88 24.38 22.40
CA LEU A 491 24.06 24.87 23.51
C LEU A 491 24.49 26.31 23.86
N GLN A 492 23.60 27.27 23.61
CA GLN A 492 23.89 28.67 23.91
C GLN A 492 23.62 28.99 25.38
N ARG A 493 22.41 28.69 25.87
CA ARG A 493 22.03 28.94 27.26
C ARG A 493 20.75 28.21 27.67
N ILE A 494 20.66 27.88 28.96
CA ILE A 494 19.41 27.46 29.60
C ILE A 494 18.65 28.73 30.01
N LEU A 495 17.55 29.06 29.32
CA LEU A 495 16.75 30.27 29.56
C LEU A 495 16.04 30.21 30.91
N VAL A 496 15.50 29.03 31.23
CA VAL A 496 14.72 28.78 32.43
C VAL A 496 15.26 27.53 33.09
N ARG A 497 15.72 27.67 34.34
CA ARG A 497 16.08 26.53 35.18
C ARG A 497 14.89 26.15 36.09
N PRO A 498 14.55 24.87 36.23
CA PRO A 498 13.45 24.44 37.08
C PRO A 498 13.71 24.76 38.57
N SER A 499 12.66 25.12 39.30
CA SER A 499 12.65 25.04 40.78
C SER A 499 12.13 23.68 41.24
N ALA A 500 12.48 23.22 42.45
CA ALA A 500 12.33 21.85 42.98
C ALA A 500 10.97 21.10 42.82
N LYS A 501 9.90 21.75 42.39
CA LYS A 501 8.66 21.11 41.92
C LYS A 501 8.22 21.87 40.67
N LYS A 502 8.23 21.28 39.45
CA LYS A 502 7.25 21.66 38.41
C LYS A 502 7.28 20.92 37.06
N ALA A 503 6.22 21.26 36.34
CA ALA A 503 5.61 20.75 35.13
C ALA A 503 6.53 20.66 33.91
N LYS A 504 6.35 19.58 33.15
CA LYS A 504 7.00 19.35 31.85
C LYS A 504 6.54 20.38 30.83
N ILE A 505 7.47 20.86 29.98
CA ILE A 505 7.14 21.64 28.78
C ILE A 505 6.91 20.65 27.63
N ILE A 506 5.69 20.63 27.08
CA ILE A 506 5.23 19.62 26.11
C ILE A 506 5.19 20.17 24.69
N SER A 507 4.95 21.46 24.53
CA SER A 507 4.90 22.11 23.22
C SER A 507 5.53 23.48 23.26
N VAL A 508 6.21 23.86 22.18
CA VAL A 508 6.89 25.15 22.07
C VAL A 508 6.75 25.71 20.66
N THR A 509 6.56 27.01 20.55
CA THR A 509 6.55 27.73 19.26
C THR A 509 7.00 29.17 19.47
N PHE A 510 7.48 29.81 18.41
CA PHE A 510 7.76 31.23 18.44
C PHE A 510 6.52 32.04 18.05
N GLN A 511 6.29 33.14 18.75
CA GLN A 511 5.34 34.18 18.33
C GLN A 511 5.98 35.16 17.34
N ASN A 512 7.26 35.47 17.58
CA ASN A 512 8.14 36.25 16.71
C ASN A 512 9.59 35.85 17.04
N ARG A 513 10.60 36.50 16.44
CA ARG A 513 12.01 36.12 16.68
C ARG A 513 12.45 36.18 18.15
N ASN A 514 11.79 36.95 19.01
CA ASN A 514 12.22 37.18 20.39
C ASN A 514 11.29 36.56 21.44
N ILE A 515 10.07 36.18 21.08
CA ILE A 515 9.05 35.72 22.03
C ILE A 515 8.69 34.27 21.76
N VAL A 516 8.78 33.43 22.79
CA VAL A 516 8.43 32.00 22.78
C VAL A 516 7.17 31.76 23.59
N VAL A 517 6.31 30.88 23.07
CA VAL A 517 5.10 30.36 23.70
C VAL A 517 5.36 28.90 24.08
N ALA A 518 5.22 28.55 25.35
CA ALA A 518 5.46 27.21 25.89
C ALA A 518 4.22 26.63 26.57
N GLY A 519 3.68 25.53 26.04
CA GLY A 519 2.61 24.75 26.63
C GLY A 519 3.13 23.75 27.67
N CYS A 520 2.54 23.75 28.87
CA CYS A 520 3.01 22.95 30.00
C CYS A 520 1.95 21.94 30.47
N THR A 521 2.37 20.98 31.30
CA THR A 521 1.49 19.96 31.93
C THR A 521 0.63 20.49 33.07
N ASP A 522 0.93 21.67 33.61
CA ASP A 522 0.24 22.27 34.78
C ASP A 522 -0.89 23.23 34.43
N SER A 523 -1.58 23.04 33.30
CA SER A 523 -2.70 23.87 32.83
C SER A 523 -2.33 25.32 32.49
N ILE A 524 -1.03 25.62 32.30
CA ILE A 524 -0.53 26.97 32.04
C ILE A 524 0.26 26.99 30.71
N ILE A 525 0.01 28.02 29.91
CA ILE A 525 0.87 28.41 28.78
C ILE A 525 1.72 29.59 29.23
N ARG A 526 3.03 29.50 29.06
CA ARG A 526 4.01 30.50 29.51
C ARG A 526 4.63 31.21 28.31
N ILE A 527 4.80 32.52 28.44
CA ILE A 527 5.35 33.38 27.39
C ILE A 527 6.70 33.91 27.86
N TYR A 528 7.76 33.68 27.10
CA TYR A 528 9.13 34.06 27.46
C TYR A 528 9.76 34.98 26.42
N ASP A 529 10.55 35.96 26.87
CA ASP A 529 11.47 36.70 25.99
C ASP A 529 12.82 35.95 25.95
N ILE A 530 13.24 35.52 24.77
CA ILE A 530 14.48 34.74 24.58
C ILE A 530 15.75 35.58 24.61
N ARG A 531 15.69 36.91 24.74
CA ARG A 531 16.86 37.79 24.90
C ARG A 531 17.21 37.96 26.37
N THR A 532 16.20 38.19 27.21
CA THR A 532 16.37 38.40 28.65
C THR A 532 16.17 37.13 29.48
N GLY A 533 15.48 36.11 28.94
CA GLY A 533 15.07 34.92 29.69
C GLY A 533 13.88 35.16 30.62
N THR A 534 13.22 36.32 30.55
CA THR A 534 12.14 36.70 31.47
C THR A 534 10.81 36.10 31.06
N LEU A 535 10.03 35.62 32.04
CA LEU A 535 8.63 35.27 31.87
C LEU A 535 7.79 36.55 31.71
N LEU A 536 7.22 36.75 30.52
CA LEU A 536 6.37 37.91 30.21
C LEU A 536 4.96 37.72 30.77
N ARG A 537 4.33 36.57 30.50
CA ARG A 537 2.94 36.27 30.87
C ARG A 537 2.71 34.78 31.11
N SER A 538 1.67 34.47 31.88
CA SER A 538 1.15 33.11 32.09
C SER A 538 -0.35 33.09 31.80
N MET A 539 -0.78 32.20 30.91
CA MET A 539 -2.16 32.03 30.48
C MET A 539 -2.70 30.73 31.08
N THR A 540 -3.72 30.79 31.94
CA THR A 540 -4.27 29.62 32.64
C THR A 540 -5.49 29.06 31.91
N LEU A 541 -5.55 27.74 31.73
CA LEU A 541 -6.63 27.06 31.00
C LEU A 541 -7.88 26.81 31.87
N GLY A 542 -7.72 26.77 33.19
CA GLY A 542 -8.76 26.42 34.17
C GLY A 542 -8.47 25.06 34.82
N SER A 543 -9.47 24.51 35.52
CA SER A 543 -9.40 23.15 36.07
C SER A 543 -9.89 22.13 35.04
N GLY A 544 -9.33 20.93 35.06
CA GLY A 544 -9.79 19.80 34.27
C GLY A 544 -11.25 19.38 34.54
N PRO A 545 -11.80 18.48 33.72
CA PRO A 545 -13.19 18.03 33.82
C PRO A 545 -13.50 17.37 35.18
N LYS A 546 -14.75 17.49 35.63
CA LYS A 546 -15.21 16.89 36.89
C LYS A 546 -15.09 15.36 36.81
N GLY A 547 -14.29 14.76 37.68
CA GLY A 547 -14.02 13.31 37.71
C GLY A 547 -12.75 12.88 36.99
N GLY A 548 -12.08 13.77 36.25
CA GLY A 548 -10.78 13.53 35.60
C GLY A 548 -9.60 14.18 36.34
N PRO A 549 -8.38 14.13 35.75
CA PRO A 549 -7.22 14.84 36.27
C PRO A 549 -7.51 16.34 36.44
N LYS A 550 -7.09 16.92 37.57
CA LYS A 550 -7.29 18.35 37.84
C LYS A 550 -6.46 19.24 36.90
N GLU A 551 -5.30 18.75 36.48
CA GLU A 551 -4.36 19.46 35.61
C GLU A 551 -4.63 19.12 34.14
N ILE A 552 -4.69 20.14 33.30
CA ILE A 552 -4.87 20.07 31.85
C ILE A 552 -3.49 20.12 31.19
N ILE A 553 -3.21 19.19 30.28
CA ILE A 553 -1.97 19.16 29.52
C ILE A 553 -2.14 19.94 28.23
N VAL A 554 -1.22 20.86 27.94
CA VAL A 554 -1.21 21.60 26.66
C VAL A 554 -0.31 20.90 25.65
N TRP A 555 -0.89 19.96 24.91
CA TRP A 555 -0.18 19.11 23.94
C TRP A 555 0.36 19.87 22.75
N SER A 556 -0.34 20.90 22.26
CA SER A 556 0.09 21.65 21.08
C SER A 556 -0.22 23.13 21.20
N VAL A 557 0.73 23.97 20.77
CA VAL A 557 0.57 25.42 20.63
C VAL A 557 1.05 25.85 19.24
N LYS A 558 0.29 26.73 18.59
CA LYS A 558 0.65 27.37 17.32
C LYS A 558 0.34 28.86 17.36
N VAL A 559 1.10 29.64 16.60
CA VAL A 559 0.86 31.08 16.43
C VAL A 559 0.53 31.35 14.98
N LEU A 560 -0.56 32.07 14.74
CA LEU A 560 -0.99 32.50 13.42
C LEU A 560 -0.22 33.76 12.99
N LYS A 561 -0.27 34.08 11.69
CA LYS A 561 0.42 35.23 11.10
C LYS A 561 0.02 36.57 11.73
N ASP A 562 -1.22 36.71 12.20
CA ASP A 562 -1.72 37.91 12.88
C ASP A 562 -1.27 38.01 14.36
N GLY A 563 -0.54 37.01 14.86
CA GLY A 563 -0.08 36.89 16.24
C GLY A 563 -1.05 36.16 17.17
N THR A 564 -2.23 35.76 16.70
CA THR A 564 -3.19 34.96 17.49
C THR A 564 -2.56 33.63 17.90
N ILE A 565 -2.70 33.26 19.17
CA ILE A 565 -2.17 31.99 19.69
C ILE A 565 -3.32 30.99 19.73
N VAL A 566 -3.06 29.77 19.27
CA VAL A 566 -3.99 28.63 19.26
C VAL A 566 -3.38 27.52 20.11
N SER A 567 -4.16 26.93 21.00
CA SER A 567 -3.72 25.79 21.80
C SER A 567 -4.72 24.65 21.76
N GLY A 568 -4.22 23.43 21.63
CA GLY A 568 -4.96 22.17 21.78
C GLY A 568 -4.54 21.48 23.07
N ASP A 569 -5.51 21.00 23.84
CA ASP A 569 -5.27 20.46 25.17
C ASP A 569 -5.87 19.07 25.42
N SER A 570 -5.53 18.47 26.56
CA SER A 570 -5.98 17.13 26.98
C SER A 570 -7.47 17.04 27.29
N THR A 571 -8.20 18.16 27.30
CA THR A 571 -9.65 18.15 27.43
C THR A 571 -10.35 18.05 26.10
N GLY A 572 -9.64 17.98 24.98
CA GLY A 572 -10.22 18.00 23.63
C GLY A 572 -10.72 19.39 23.21
N GLU A 573 -10.31 20.44 23.92
CA GLU A 573 -10.65 21.82 23.59
C GLU A 573 -9.55 22.47 22.74
N LEU A 574 -9.99 23.21 21.74
CA LEU A 574 -9.19 24.22 21.05
C LEU A 574 -9.46 25.59 21.68
N LYS A 575 -8.39 26.29 22.07
CA LYS A 575 -8.48 27.62 22.68
C LYS A 575 -7.76 28.66 21.84
N ILE A 576 -8.44 29.78 21.60
CA ILE A 576 -7.94 30.90 20.81
C ILE A 576 -7.62 32.06 21.77
N TRP A 577 -6.39 32.55 21.73
CA TRP A 577 -5.89 33.59 22.62
C TRP A 577 -5.42 34.80 21.82
N ASP A 578 -5.66 35.98 22.38
CA ASP A 578 -5.15 37.23 21.85
C ASP A 578 -3.64 37.32 22.04
N GLY A 579 -2.87 37.46 20.95
CA GLY A 579 -1.41 37.49 21.02
C GLY A 579 -0.80 38.75 21.66
N LYS A 580 -1.56 39.84 21.83
CA LYS A 580 -1.04 41.11 22.37
C LYS A 580 -1.29 41.22 23.87
N THR A 581 -2.48 40.83 24.30
CA THR A 581 -2.95 40.89 25.69
C THR A 581 -2.79 39.56 26.42
N TYR A 582 -2.56 38.46 25.69
CA TYR A 582 -2.45 37.10 26.22
C TYR A 582 -3.71 36.68 26.99
N THR A 583 -4.88 37.08 26.48
CA THR A 583 -6.19 36.77 27.06
C THR A 583 -6.94 35.76 26.20
N LEU A 584 -7.73 34.91 26.83
CA LEU A 584 -8.55 33.93 26.14
C LEU A 584 -9.70 34.62 25.41
N ARG A 585 -9.80 34.42 24.09
CA ARG A 585 -10.89 34.94 23.25
C ARG A 585 -12.01 33.93 23.06
N GLN A 586 -11.66 32.65 22.87
CA GLN A 586 -12.62 31.61 22.51
C GLN A 586 -12.19 30.23 22.99
N ARG A 587 -13.17 29.40 23.35
CA ARG A 587 -13.04 27.95 23.57
C ARG A 587 -13.93 27.23 22.55
N ILE A 588 -13.41 26.17 21.93
CA ILE A 588 -14.11 25.34 20.96
C ILE A 588 -13.89 23.88 21.38
N LYS A 589 -14.97 23.18 21.71
CA LYS A 589 -14.92 21.75 22.05
C LYS A 589 -15.21 20.96 20.78
N SER A 590 -14.17 20.43 20.15
CA SER A 590 -14.24 19.75 18.85
C SER A 590 -13.81 18.29 18.90
N HIS A 591 -12.89 17.95 19.81
CA HIS A 591 -12.43 16.58 20.00
C HIS A 591 -13.03 15.95 21.25
N GLU A 592 -13.23 14.64 21.21
CA GLU A 592 -13.70 13.84 22.35
C GLU A 592 -12.56 13.43 23.28
N GLN A 593 -11.34 13.38 22.75
CA GLN A 593 -10.10 13.11 23.47
C GLN A 593 -9.08 14.24 23.21
N ASP A 594 -7.86 14.07 23.73
CA ASP A 594 -6.75 15.01 23.65
C ASP A 594 -6.48 15.51 22.23
N VAL A 595 -6.27 16.82 22.08
CA VAL A 595 -5.83 17.45 20.82
C VAL A 595 -4.30 17.41 20.78
N LEU A 596 -3.73 16.49 19.99
CA LEU A 596 -2.29 16.21 20.01
C LEU A 596 -1.48 17.16 19.12
N SER A 597 -2.05 17.59 17.99
CA SER A 597 -1.32 18.38 16.99
C SER A 597 -2.17 19.46 16.34
N LEU A 598 -1.50 20.54 15.93
CA LEU A 598 -2.09 21.69 15.26
C LEU A 598 -1.27 22.07 14.02
N ALA A 599 -1.96 22.37 12.93
CA ALA A 599 -1.40 23.02 11.75
C ALA A 599 -2.26 24.25 11.38
N ALA A 600 -1.65 25.21 10.70
CA ALA A 600 -2.32 26.42 10.25
C ALA A 600 -1.89 26.76 8.83
N SER A 601 -2.75 27.44 8.09
CA SER A 601 -2.38 28.03 6.80
C SER A 601 -1.38 29.17 6.99
N ALA A 602 -0.53 29.38 6.00
CA ALA A 602 0.49 30.41 5.96
C ALA A 602 -0.11 31.82 6.03
N ASP A 603 -1.33 32.01 5.50
CA ASP A 603 -2.08 33.26 5.59
C ASP A 603 -2.82 33.44 6.94
N GLY A 604 -2.95 32.38 7.74
CA GLY A 604 -3.70 32.36 8.99
C GLY A 604 -5.22 32.30 8.83
N SER A 605 -5.74 31.94 7.66
CA SER A 605 -7.18 31.83 7.38
C SER A 605 -7.81 30.48 7.75
N ALA A 606 -7.02 29.44 7.98
CA ALA A 606 -7.50 28.11 8.37
C ALA A 606 -6.63 27.48 9.46
N ILE A 607 -7.28 26.74 10.36
CA ILE A 607 -6.63 25.92 11.39
C ILE A 607 -7.04 24.46 11.17
N PHE A 608 -6.11 23.55 11.42
CA PHE A 608 -6.35 22.11 11.45
C PHE A 608 -5.91 21.56 12.80
N SER A 609 -6.70 20.67 13.38
CA SER A 609 -6.34 19.94 14.59
C SER A 609 -6.46 18.44 14.40
N GLY A 610 -5.51 17.70 14.96
CA GLY A 610 -5.48 16.24 15.02
C GLY A 610 -5.57 15.78 16.46
N GLY A 611 -6.45 14.81 16.73
CA GLY A 611 -6.70 14.32 18.08
C GLY A 611 -6.44 12.84 18.29
N MET A 612 -6.43 12.44 19.56
CA MET A 612 -6.33 11.04 19.96
C MET A 612 -7.59 10.21 19.60
N ASP A 613 -8.70 10.90 19.40
CA ASP A 613 -9.97 10.38 18.86
C ASP A 613 -9.96 10.09 17.35
N ARG A 614 -8.77 10.24 16.72
CA ARG A 614 -8.49 10.03 15.29
C ARG A 614 -9.16 11.03 14.36
N ARG A 615 -9.78 12.07 14.92
CA ARG A 615 -10.42 13.11 14.11
C ARG A 615 -9.36 14.09 13.63
N THR A 616 -9.54 14.52 12.39
CA THR A 616 -8.93 15.75 11.87
C THR A 616 -10.05 16.76 11.70
N VAL A 617 -9.93 17.91 12.34
CA VAL A 617 -10.95 18.97 12.35
C VAL A 617 -10.40 20.21 11.67
N THR A 618 -11.21 20.86 10.83
CA THR A 618 -10.87 22.08 10.10
C THR A 618 -11.68 23.25 10.65
N TYR A 619 -11.02 24.38 10.92
CA TYR A 619 -11.65 25.60 11.41
C TYR A 619 -11.37 26.78 10.48
N LYS A 620 -12.38 27.65 10.33
CA LYS A 620 -12.27 28.91 9.58
C LYS A 620 -12.91 30.06 10.37
N PRO A 621 -12.44 31.31 10.16
CA PRO A 621 -13.08 32.49 10.74
C PRO A 621 -14.42 32.78 10.05
N GLU A 622 -15.48 32.97 10.83
CA GLU A 622 -16.81 33.37 10.39
C GLU A 622 -17.21 34.76 10.92
N GLY A 623 -18.01 35.48 10.12
CA GLY A 623 -18.64 36.76 10.47
C GLY A 623 -17.99 38.01 9.84
N LYS A 624 -18.82 39.02 9.54
CA LYS A 624 -18.37 40.35 9.10
C LYS A 624 -18.07 41.21 10.35
N GLY A 625 -16.80 41.51 10.64
CA GLY A 625 -16.40 42.32 11.79
C GLY A 625 -15.24 41.72 12.58
N LYS A 626 -15.48 41.31 13.84
CA LYS A 626 -14.52 40.52 14.64
C LYS A 626 -14.74 39.02 14.32
N PRO A 627 -13.95 38.41 13.43
CA PRO A 627 -14.17 37.02 13.04
C PRO A 627 -14.06 36.09 14.25
N ARG A 628 -15.01 35.16 14.38
CA ARG A 628 -14.95 34.06 15.35
C ARG A 628 -14.59 32.77 14.63
N TRP A 629 -13.77 31.94 15.25
CA TRP A 629 -13.39 30.66 14.67
C TRP A 629 -14.55 29.67 14.82
N ALA A 630 -14.95 29.02 13.74
CA ALA A 630 -15.95 27.97 13.76
C ALA A 630 -15.37 26.67 13.19
N GLU A 631 -15.80 25.54 13.74
CA GLU A 631 -15.57 24.24 13.12
C GLU A 631 -16.35 24.18 11.81
N VAL A 632 -15.64 23.92 10.71
CA VAL A 632 -16.25 23.76 9.39
C VAL A 632 -16.66 22.31 9.17
N THR A 633 -15.78 21.38 9.54
CA THR A 633 -15.96 19.95 9.29
C THR A 633 -14.89 19.15 10.03
N HIS A 634 -15.21 17.90 10.35
CA HIS A 634 -14.26 16.93 10.88
C HIS A 634 -14.41 15.58 10.15
N ARG A 635 -13.31 14.84 10.06
CA ARG A 635 -13.29 13.50 9.48
C ARG A 635 -12.24 12.62 10.13
N ARG A 636 -12.50 11.33 10.23
CA ARG A 636 -11.52 10.33 10.67
C ARG A 636 -10.78 9.79 9.43
N PHE A 637 -9.59 10.31 9.19
CA PHE A 637 -8.73 9.83 8.10
C PHE A 637 -7.79 8.71 8.53
N HIS A 638 -7.30 8.79 9.77
CA HIS A 638 -6.38 7.82 10.35
C HIS A 638 -7.11 6.66 11.03
N ASN A 639 -6.46 5.51 11.06
CA ASN A 639 -6.94 4.34 11.81
C ASN A 639 -6.58 4.42 13.30
N HIS A 640 -5.59 5.26 13.64
CA HIS A 640 -5.09 5.54 14.99
C HIS A 640 -5.03 7.06 15.24
N ASP A 641 -4.57 7.48 16.42
CA ASP A 641 -4.41 8.90 16.80
C ASP A 641 -3.58 9.71 15.80
N VAL A 642 -3.89 11.01 15.72
CA VAL A 642 -3.18 11.96 14.85
C VAL A 642 -2.11 12.68 15.66
N LYS A 643 -0.91 12.11 15.74
CA LYS A 643 0.18 12.60 16.61
C LYS A 643 0.89 13.84 16.07
N ALA A 644 1.08 13.93 14.76
CA ALA A 644 1.86 15.00 14.14
C ALA A 644 1.14 15.56 12.91
N MET A 645 1.34 16.86 12.66
CA MET A 645 0.81 17.55 11.48
C MET A 645 1.77 18.65 11.03
N ALA A 646 1.89 18.85 9.73
CA ALA A 646 2.62 19.97 9.13
C ALA A 646 1.90 20.48 7.88
N SER A 647 1.91 21.79 7.67
CA SER A 647 1.30 22.45 6.51
C SER A 647 2.36 22.97 5.53
N PHE A 648 2.02 22.96 4.24
CA PHE A 648 2.83 23.50 3.17
C PHE A 648 1.98 24.23 2.14
N GLU A 649 2.38 25.45 1.79
CA GLU A 649 1.75 26.25 0.75
C GLU A 649 2.78 26.89 -0.18
N GLY A 650 2.76 26.54 -1.45
CA GLY A 650 3.77 27.03 -2.40
C GLY A 650 3.82 26.20 -3.67
N CYS A 651 4.39 26.75 -4.73
CA CYS A 651 4.55 26.05 -6.02
C CYS A 651 3.26 25.44 -6.61
N GLY A 652 2.10 26.05 -6.31
CA GLY A 652 0.78 25.57 -6.73
C GLY A 652 0.16 24.51 -5.80
N MET A 653 0.84 24.13 -4.72
CA MET A 653 0.34 23.21 -3.69
C MET A 653 -0.16 23.96 -2.46
N SER A 654 -1.17 23.41 -1.79
CA SER A 654 -1.68 23.90 -0.49
C SER A 654 -2.26 22.71 0.30
N VAL A 655 -1.44 22.14 1.18
CA VAL A 655 -1.71 20.85 1.82
C VAL A 655 -1.38 20.85 3.31
N VAL A 656 -2.04 19.95 4.04
CA VAL A 656 -1.67 19.54 5.40
C VAL A 656 -1.36 18.05 5.38
N VAL A 657 -0.19 17.68 5.88
CA VAL A 657 0.19 16.28 6.06
C VAL A 657 0.03 15.93 7.54
N SER A 658 -0.66 14.84 7.82
CA SER A 658 -0.86 14.30 9.17
C SER A 658 -0.32 12.87 9.28
N GLY A 659 0.07 12.47 10.48
CA GLY A 659 0.67 11.16 10.73
C GLY A 659 0.47 10.69 12.17
N GLY A 660 0.49 9.37 12.34
CA GLY A 660 0.37 8.72 13.64
C GLY A 660 0.86 7.26 13.65
N PRO A 661 0.43 6.45 14.63
CA PRO A 661 0.80 5.05 14.82
C PRO A 661 0.30 4.09 13.75
N ASP A 662 -0.64 4.51 12.91
CA ASP A 662 -1.01 3.78 11.71
C ASP A 662 0.05 3.87 10.58
N ALA A 663 1.14 4.60 10.82
CA ALA A 663 2.34 4.72 10.00
C ALA A 663 2.14 5.32 8.59
N SER A 664 0.92 5.55 8.14
CA SER A 664 0.64 6.18 6.84
C SER A 664 0.58 7.70 6.97
N PRO A 665 1.40 8.47 6.24
CA PRO A 665 1.19 9.90 6.10
C PRO A 665 -0.10 10.16 5.29
N ILE A 666 -0.95 11.06 5.75
CA ILE A 666 -2.17 11.44 5.04
C ILE A 666 -2.07 12.91 4.62
N VAL A 667 -2.20 13.15 3.32
CA VAL A 667 -2.19 14.48 2.69
C VAL A 667 -3.63 14.94 2.52
N THR A 668 -3.96 16.09 3.12
CA THR A 668 -5.28 16.72 3.05
C THR A 668 -5.18 18.09 2.37
N PRO A 669 -6.13 18.45 1.50
CA PRO A 669 -6.14 19.74 0.83
C PRO A 669 -6.48 20.86 1.84
N LEU A 670 -5.66 21.91 1.92
CA LEU A 670 -5.85 22.99 2.89
C LEU A 670 -6.92 24.00 2.45
N GLY A 671 -6.83 24.47 1.19
CA GLY A 671 -7.76 25.47 0.63
C GLY A 671 -9.04 24.88 0.02
N GLN A 672 -8.97 23.63 -0.45
CA GLN A 672 -10.05 22.93 -1.16
C GLN A 672 -10.62 21.75 -0.36
N PHE A 673 -10.55 21.82 0.97
CA PHE A 673 -11.11 20.79 1.84
C PHE A 673 -12.61 20.57 1.57
N GLY A 674 -12.99 19.33 1.28
CA GLY A 674 -14.36 18.95 0.87
C GLY A 674 -14.62 19.03 -0.64
N PHE A 675 -13.70 19.62 -1.43
CA PHE A 675 -13.79 19.70 -2.89
C PHE A 675 -12.73 18.84 -3.61
N GLU A 676 -11.66 18.44 -2.92
CA GLU A 676 -10.61 17.54 -3.43
C GLU A 676 -10.47 16.32 -2.50
N ASN A 677 -10.15 15.16 -3.09
CA ASN A 677 -9.90 13.95 -2.33
C ASN A 677 -8.61 14.06 -1.51
N GLN A 678 -8.66 13.62 -0.25
CA GLN A 678 -7.45 13.36 0.51
C GLN A 678 -6.68 12.16 -0.06
N ARG A 679 -5.38 12.07 0.24
CA ARG A 679 -4.53 10.95 -0.19
C ARG A 679 -3.77 10.36 0.99
N SER A 680 -3.88 9.04 1.15
CA SER A 680 -3.00 8.28 2.04
C SER A 680 -1.75 7.90 1.26
N LEU A 681 -0.59 8.36 1.72
CA LEU A 681 0.69 7.90 1.20
C LEU A 681 1.00 6.50 1.76
N PRO A 682 1.78 5.68 1.03
CA PRO A 682 2.21 4.37 1.51
C PRO A 682 3.01 4.46 2.81
N PHE A 683 2.75 3.57 3.76
CA PHE A 683 3.64 3.37 4.92
C PHE A 683 4.84 2.46 4.61
N LEU A 684 4.77 1.73 3.49
CA LEU A 684 5.86 0.88 3.02
C LEU A 684 6.92 1.75 2.34
N PRO A 685 8.21 1.48 2.56
CA PRO A 685 9.28 2.28 1.97
C PRO A 685 9.26 2.20 0.44
N GLN A 686 9.75 3.24 -0.23
CA GLN A 686 9.93 3.26 -1.68
C GLN A 686 11.04 2.29 -2.11
N GLU A 687 12.11 2.19 -1.32
CA GLU A 687 13.13 1.15 -1.49
C GLU A 687 12.55 -0.26 -1.31
N LEU A 688 13.11 -1.20 -2.07
CA LEU A 688 12.69 -2.60 -2.04
C LEU A 688 13.39 -3.32 -0.89
N ALA A 689 12.76 -3.35 0.29
CA ALA A 689 13.20 -4.15 1.45
C ALA A 689 12.94 -5.67 1.26
N ILE A 690 13.10 -6.13 0.02
CA ILE A 690 12.89 -7.51 -0.42
C ILE A 690 13.84 -7.84 -1.57
N GLY A 691 14.37 -9.05 -1.58
CA GLY A 691 15.16 -9.59 -2.69
C GLY A 691 14.86 -11.08 -2.87
N SER A 692 15.46 -11.70 -3.88
CA SER A 692 15.33 -13.15 -4.08
C SER A 692 16.57 -13.77 -4.66
N SER A 693 16.67 -15.09 -4.50
CA SER A 693 17.55 -15.95 -5.28
C SER A 693 16.67 -16.98 -6.00
N PRO A 694 16.39 -16.80 -7.30
CA PRO A 694 15.51 -17.68 -8.06
C PRO A 694 16.01 -19.14 -8.07
N ARG A 695 17.33 -19.35 -8.20
CA ARG A 695 17.93 -20.70 -8.27
C ARG A 695 17.70 -21.56 -7.04
N ARG A 696 17.64 -20.94 -5.85
CA ARG A 696 17.32 -21.63 -4.58
C ARG A 696 15.91 -21.35 -4.08
N ARG A 697 15.10 -20.64 -4.88
CA ARG A 697 13.73 -20.21 -4.54
C ARG A 697 13.65 -19.52 -3.18
N LEU A 698 14.63 -18.67 -2.89
CA LEU A 698 14.72 -17.93 -1.64
C LEU A 698 14.13 -16.53 -1.81
N VAL A 699 13.37 -16.08 -0.82
CA VAL A 699 12.88 -14.70 -0.69
C VAL A 699 13.51 -14.10 0.56
N LEU A 700 14.25 -13.02 0.37
CA LEU A 700 14.92 -12.22 1.40
C LEU A 700 14.04 -11.03 1.76
N SER A 701 13.91 -10.68 3.03
CA SER A 701 13.41 -9.37 3.47
C SER A 701 14.10 -8.93 4.76
N TRP A 702 14.21 -7.62 4.98
CA TRP A 702 14.89 -7.05 6.14
C TRP A 702 14.19 -5.80 6.66
N TRP A 703 14.39 -5.52 7.93
CA TRP A 703 13.97 -4.29 8.61
C TRP A 703 14.75 -4.18 9.93
N ASP A 704 14.84 -2.98 10.48
CA ASP A 704 15.61 -2.67 11.70
C ASP A 704 16.99 -3.34 11.66
N ARG A 705 17.23 -4.38 12.46
CA ARG A 705 18.49 -5.15 12.48
C ARG A 705 18.29 -6.63 12.14
N GLU A 706 17.15 -7.01 11.60
CA GLU A 706 16.79 -8.39 11.31
C GLU A 706 16.71 -8.65 9.80
N VAL A 707 17.28 -9.78 9.39
CA VAL A 707 17.16 -10.32 8.03
C VAL A 707 16.42 -11.65 8.11
N ASN A 708 15.39 -11.82 7.27
CA ASN A 708 14.56 -13.00 7.21
C ASN A 708 14.65 -13.61 5.81
N ILE A 709 14.95 -14.90 5.74
CA ILE A 709 15.06 -15.66 4.48
C ILE A 709 14.02 -16.76 4.49
N TRP A 710 13.17 -16.74 3.49
CA TRP A 710 12.10 -17.71 3.27
C TRP A 710 12.41 -18.55 2.06
N ARG A 711 12.02 -19.82 2.07
CA ARG A 711 11.97 -20.67 0.88
C ARG A 711 10.53 -20.77 0.42
N VAL A 712 10.30 -20.58 -0.88
CA VAL A 712 9.00 -20.77 -1.53
C VAL A 712 9.07 -22.02 -2.40
N ASN A 713 8.26 -23.03 -2.09
CA ASN A 713 8.29 -24.30 -2.81
C ASN A 713 7.60 -24.17 -4.17
N LYS A 714 7.90 -25.07 -5.12
CA LYS A 714 7.15 -25.16 -6.39
C LYS A 714 5.75 -25.70 -6.09
N THR A 715 4.73 -25.13 -6.70
CA THR A 715 3.35 -25.59 -6.53
C THR A 715 3.20 -26.94 -7.24
N SER A 716 3.25 -28.07 -6.52
CA SER A 716 2.96 -29.38 -7.11
C SER A 716 1.44 -29.58 -7.20
N VAL A 717 0.97 -30.01 -8.37
CA VAL A 717 -0.35 -30.67 -8.50
C VAL A 717 -0.38 -31.82 -7.48
N PRO A 718 -1.37 -31.94 -6.59
CA PRO A 718 -1.42 -33.06 -5.67
C PRO A 718 -1.56 -34.35 -6.49
N SER A 719 -0.52 -35.18 -6.45
CA SER A 719 -0.60 -36.57 -6.90
C SER A 719 -1.65 -37.27 -6.06
N SER A 720 -2.52 -38.04 -6.72
CA SER A 720 -3.31 -39.07 -6.07
C SER A 720 -2.35 -40.03 -5.37
N ASP A 721 -2.29 -39.96 -4.04
CA ASP A 721 -2.22 -41.09 -3.11
C ASP A 721 -1.74 -40.56 -1.76
N ASP A 722 -2.58 -40.80 -0.74
CA ASP A 722 -2.29 -40.88 0.69
C ASP A 722 -1.12 -40.05 1.24
N ASP A 723 -1.43 -38.84 1.72
CA ASP A 723 -0.69 -38.24 2.84
C ASP A 723 -1.55 -37.21 3.59
N GLU A 724 -2.14 -37.69 4.70
CA GLU A 724 -2.78 -36.90 5.75
C GLU A 724 -1.75 -35.94 6.39
N GLU A 725 -1.63 -34.67 5.96
CA GLU A 725 -1.17 -33.57 6.84
C GLU A 725 -1.24 -32.16 6.19
N LYS A 726 -1.96 -31.23 6.87
CA LYS A 726 -1.87 -29.75 6.92
C LYS A 726 -1.65 -28.97 5.59
N PRO A 727 -2.68 -28.37 4.96
CA PRO A 727 -2.54 -27.78 3.62
C PRO A 727 -1.88 -26.38 3.52
N ALA A 728 -1.80 -25.58 4.60
CA ALA A 728 -1.29 -24.21 4.52
C ALA A 728 0.21 -24.04 4.85
N ALA A 729 0.84 -25.06 5.44
CA ALA A 729 2.24 -25.02 5.86
C ALA A 729 3.22 -25.63 4.84
N LYS A 730 2.73 -26.29 3.78
CA LYS A 730 3.59 -27.02 2.81
C LYS A 730 4.21 -26.15 1.69
N GLY A 731 3.70 -24.94 1.43
CA GLY A 731 4.16 -24.10 0.31
C GLY A 731 5.33 -23.14 0.59
N ARG A 732 5.67 -22.88 1.86
CA ARG A 732 6.69 -21.90 2.24
C ARG A 732 7.32 -22.21 3.61
N LYS A 733 8.55 -21.77 3.83
CA LYS A 733 9.24 -21.98 5.11
C LYS A 733 10.23 -20.86 5.43
N LEU A 734 10.27 -20.38 6.67
CA LEU A 734 11.35 -19.50 7.14
C LEU A 734 12.59 -20.37 7.39
N VAL A 735 13.63 -20.19 6.57
CA VAL A 735 14.84 -21.03 6.59
C VAL A 735 16.03 -20.38 7.30
N ALA A 736 16.02 -19.06 7.46
CA ALA A 736 16.97 -18.34 8.31
C ALA A 736 16.37 -17.04 8.84
N LYS A 737 16.71 -16.72 10.09
CA LYS A 737 16.51 -15.40 10.70
C LYS A 737 17.85 -14.95 11.27
N ILE A 738 18.39 -13.84 10.77
CA ILE A 738 19.74 -13.36 11.09
C ILE A 738 19.62 -11.98 11.76
N LEU A 739 20.12 -11.87 12.99
CA LEU A 739 20.21 -10.60 13.70
C LEU A 739 21.59 -9.98 13.47
N ILE A 740 21.61 -8.77 12.93
CA ILE A 740 22.84 -7.99 12.74
C ILE A 740 23.18 -7.29 14.06
N LYS A 741 24.36 -7.63 14.61
CA LYS A 741 24.92 -6.94 15.79
C LYS A 741 25.28 -5.49 15.42
N GLY A 742 25.20 -4.57 16.38
CA GLY A 742 25.42 -3.13 16.18
C GLY A 742 24.21 -2.32 16.63
N GLU A 743 24.34 -0.99 16.67
CA GLU A 743 23.21 -0.10 17.01
C GLU A 743 22.46 0.40 15.77
N ALA A 744 23.14 0.57 14.64
CA ALA A 744 22.54 1.06 13.40
C ALA A 744 21.58 0.04 12.78
N ASN A 745 20.49 0.55 12.18
CA ASN A 745 19.59 -0.24 11.36
C ASN A 745 20.23 -0.59 9.99
N ILE A 746 19.71 -1.63 9.36
CA ILE A 746 20.11 -2.12 8.05
C ILE A 746 19.66 -1.12 6.99
N THR A 747 20.59 -0.75 6.11
CA THR A 747 20.34 0.13 4.96
C THR A 747 20.00 -0.66 3.71
N SER A 748 20.67 -1.80 3.49
CA SER A 748 20.46 -2.64 2.30
C SER A 748 20.91 -4.07 2.56
N ALA A 749 20.28 -5.03 1.90
CA ALA A 749 20.70 -6.42 1.90
C ALA A 749 20.46 -7.07 0.54
N THR A 750 21.34 -7.98 0.13
CA THR A 750 21.27 -8.63 -1.17
C THR A 750 21.73 -10.09 -1.09
N LEU A 751 21.11 -10.96 -1.89
CA LEU A 751 21.52 -12.35 -2.08
C LEU A 751 22.24 -12.50 -3.42
N SER A 752 23.25 -13.35 -3.47
CA SER A 752 23.81 -13.79 -4.74
C SER A 752 22.78 -14.61 -5.53
N THR A 753 22.85 -14.61 -6.86
CA THR A 753 21.90 -15.31 -7.74
C THR A 753 21.76 -16.80 -7.39
N ASP A 754 22.86 -17.44 -7.01
CA ASP A 754 22.92 -18.85 -6.57
C ASP A 754 22.47 -19.08 -5.12
N GLY A 755 22.18 -18.02 -4.37
CA GLY A 755 21.72 -18.05 -2.97
C GLY A 755 22.75 -18.60 -2.00
N SER A 756 24.04 -18.54 -2.34
CA SER A 756 25.15 -19.01 -1.50
C SER A 756 25.74 -17.93 -0.60
N LEU A 757 25.59 -16.65 -0.96
CA LEU A 757 26.07 -15.50 -0.21
C LEU A 757 24.93 -14.53 0.11
N LEU A 758 25.02 -13.92 1.30
CA LEU A 758 24.20 -12.82 1.76
C LEU A 758 25.13 -11.67 2.14
N ALA A 759 24.93 -10.50 1.56
CA ALA A 759 25.57 -9.27 2.01
C ALA A 759 24.52 -8.36 2.67
N VAL A 760 24.91 -7.71 3.77
CA VAL A 760 24.06 -6.79 4.55
C VAL A 760 24.89 -5.57 4.90
N SER A 761 24.37 -4.38 4.63
CA SER A 761 25.00 -3.11 5.00
C SER A 761 24.18 -2.37 6.05
N THR A 762 24.90 -1.60 6.86
CA THR A 762 24.38 -0.53 7.69
C THR A 762 25.09 0.77 7.28
N THR A 763 24.72 1.88 7.91
CA THR A 763 25.46 3.14 7.74
C THR A 763 26.90 3.05 8.23
N GLU A 764 27.23 2.11 9.11
CA GLU A 764 28.56 2.00 9.77
C GLU A 764 29.40 0.84 9.21
N GLU A 765 28.80 -0.30 8.88
CA GLU A 765 29.55 -1.52 8.52
C GLU A 765 28.84 -2.36 7.45
N ILE A 766 29.61 -3.20 6.75
CA ILE A 766 29.11 -4.22 5.82
C ILE A 766 29.48 -5.60 6.36
N LYS A 767 28.53 -6.53 6.34
CA LYS A 767 28.72 -7.93 6.74
C LYS A 767 28.31 -8.85 5.61
N VAL A 768 29.12 -9.89 5.39
CA VAL A 768 28.81 -10.95 4.43
C VAL A 768 28.74 -12.29 5.15
N PHE A 769 27.77 -13.10 4.75
CA PHE A 769 27.50 -14.42 5.29
C PHE A 769 27.43 -15.43 4.15
N GLN A 770 28.05 -16.59 4.35
CA GLN A 770 27.89 -17.76 3.51
C GLN A 770 26.68 -18.56 4.01
N LEU A 771 25.79 -18.93 3.08
CA LEU A 771 24.59 -19.71 3.29
C LEU A 771 24.76 -21.13 2.71
N ARG A 772 24.75 -22.14 3.60
CA ARG A 772 24.83 -23.56 3.23
C ARG A 772 23.55 -24.28 3.63
N SER A 773 23.09 -25.23 2.81
CA SER A 773 21.97 -26.09 3.23
C SER A 773 22.42 -26.97 4.38
N ARG A 774 21.57 -27.14 5.40
CA ARG A 774 21.81 -28.09 6.49
C ARG A 774 21.31 -29.47 6.02
N THR A 775 22.09 -30.52 6.27
CA THR A 775 21.82 -31.89 5.79
C THR A 775 20.78 -32.63 6.63
N GLU A 776 20.60 -32.25 7.90
CA GLU A 776 19.71 -32.93 8.86
C GLU A 776 18.43 -32.14 9.18
N GLU A 777 18.41 -30.83 8.92
CA GLU A 777 17.26 -29.96 9.10
C GLU A 777 17.06 -29.13 7.83
N ASP A 778 15.83 -28.95 7.40
CA ASP A 778 15.47 -28.17 6.23
C ASP A 778 15.54 -26.65 6.53
N GLY A 779 16.76 -26.15 6.77
CA GLY A 779 17.12 -24.77 7.11
C GLY A 779 18.52 -24.40 6.59
N LEU A 780 18.93 -23.14 6.74
CA LEU A 780 20.24 -22.66 6.26
C LEU A 780 21.23 -22.51 7.41
N LYS A 781 22.43 -23.10 7.25
CA LYS A 781 23.60 -22.81 8.07
C LYS A 781 24.22 -21.50 7.59
N VAL A 782 24.30 -20.53 8.49
CA VAL A 782 24.86 -19.20 8.23
C VAL A 782 26.24 -19.09 8.87
N SER A 783 27.26 -18.78 8.07
CA SER A 783 28.63 -18.55 8.58
C SER A 783 29.17 -17.20 8.09
N LYS A 784 29.70 -16.39 8.99
CA LYS A 784 30.30 -15.09 8.65
C LYS A 784 31.54 -15.28 7.75
N VAL A 785 31.65 -14.47 6.71
CA VAL A 785 32.83 -14.38 5.85
C VAL A 785 33.73 -13.24 6.35
N THR A 786 35.04 -13.47 6.39
CA THR A 786 36.01 -12.44 6.77
C THR A 786 36.17 -11.44 5.61
N LEU A 787 36.03 -10.15 5.91
CA LEU A 787 36.12 -9.08 4.94
C LEU A 787 37.38 -8.23 5.17
N PRO A 788 37.98 -7.67 4.11
CA PRO A 788 39.04 -6.67 4.22
C PRO A 788 38.59 -5.39 4.97
N GLU A 789 39.53 -4.65 5.56
CA GLU A 789 39.25 -3.39 6.28
C GLU A 789 38.58 -2.30 5.42
N SER A 790 38.71 -2.40 4.10
CA SER A 790 38.10 -1.46 3.16
C SER A 790 36.56 -1.47 3.15
N PHE A 791 35.93 -2.44 3.82
CA PHE A 791 34.48 -2.56 4.07
C PHE A 791 34.00 -1.86 5.35
N SER A 792 34.90 -1.25 6.13
CA SER A 792 34.63 -0.66 7.45
C SER A 792 33.78 0.60 7.44
N SER A 793 33.50 1.19 6.27
CA SER A 793 32.81 2.48 6.15
C SER A 793 31.29 2.38 5.96
N GLY A 794 30.72 1.17 6.00
CA GLY A 794 29.30 0.94 5.69
C GLY A 794 28.94 1.23 4.23
N ALA A 795 27.66 1.06 3.90
CA ALA A 795 27.11 1.35 2.58
C ALA A 795 25.62 1.71 2.68
N ARG A 796 25.14 2.52 1.73
CA ARG A 796 23.71 2.79 1.53
C ARG A 796 23.07 1.70 0.66
N LEU A 797 23.74 1.30 -0.42
CA LEU A 797 23.26 0.27 -1.35
C LEU A 797 24.36 -0.76 -1.57
N ILE A 798 23.95 -2.03 -1.66
CA ILE A 798 24.84 -3.14 -2.01
C ILE A 798 24.13 -4.09 -2.99
N GLU A 799 24.85 -4.58 -4.00
CA GLU A 799 24.29 -5.51 -4.98
C GLU A 799 25.36 -6.46 -5.52
N PHE A 800 25.07 -7.77 -5.54
CA PHE A 800 25.93 -8.72 -6.23
C PHE A 800 25.74 -8.62 -7.74
N SER A 801 26.82 -8.77 -8.51
CA SER A 801 26.70 -8.99 -9.95
C SER A 801 25.95 -10.31 -10.23
N PRO A 802 25.20 -10.41 -11.35
CA PRO A 802 24.45 -11.63 -11.69
C PRO A 802 25.29 -12.92 -11.72
N ASP A 803 26.57 -12.83 -12.08
CA ASP A 803 27.53 -13.95 -12.08
C ASP A 803 28.15 -14.25 -10.70
N GLY A 804 27.89 -13.45 -9.67
CA GLY A 804 28.42 -13.58 -8.32
C GLY A 804 29.90 -13.23 -8.16
N LYS A 805 30.54 -12.64 -9.18
CA LYS A 805 31.97 -12.32 -9.20
C LYS A 805 32.33 -10.96 -8.60
N TRP A 806 31.36 -10.06 -8.49
CA TRP A 806 31.53 -8.70 -7.98
C TRP A 806 30.46 -8.37 -6.95
N LEU A 807 30.83 -7.54 -5.98
CA LEU A 807 29.90 -6.86 -5.08
C LEU A 807 30.05 -5.36 -5.28
N SER A 808 28.98 -4.69 -5.72
CA SER A 808 28.91 -3.23 -5.73
C SER A 808 28.52 -2.71 -4.35
N MET A 809 29.12 -1.60 -3.98
CA MET A 809 28.87 -0.92 -2.72
C MET A 809 28.83 0.59 -2.99
N VAL A 810 27.66 1.17 -2.74
CA VAL A 810 27.50 2.63 -2.74
C VAL A 810 27.67 3.09 -1.31
N ARG A 811 28.77 3.80 -1.03
CA ARG A 811 29.02 4.38 0.28
C ARG A 811 27.98 5.46 0.63
N PRO A 812 27.81 5.81 1.92
CA PRO A 812 26.86 6.84 2.33
C PRO A 812 27.09 8.20 1.63
N ASP A 813 28.33 8.53 1.28
CA ASP A 813 28.72 9.73 0.53
C ASP A 813 28.52 9.63 -1.00
N SER A 814 27.89 8.55 -1.49
CA SER A 814 27.64 8.24 -2.90
C SER A 814 28.89 7.91 -3.75
N HIS A 815 30.00 7.51 -3.12
CA HIS A 815 31.09 6.86 -3.85
C HIS A 815 30.74 5.40 -4.18
N ILE A 816 31.03 4.98 -5.41
CA ILE A 816 30.80 3.61 -5.89
C ILE A 816 32.10 2.82 -5.80
N LEU A 817 32.05 1.70 -5.09
CA LEU A 817 33.17 0.77 -4.90
C LEU A 817 32.77 -0.62 -5.41
N LEU A 818 33.72 -1.31 -6.05
CA LEU A 818 33.57 -2.71 -6.46
C LEU A 818 34.61 -3.59 -5.80
N SER A 819 34.18 -4.69 -5.22
CA SER A 819 35.06 -5.75 -4.70
C SER A 819 34.92 -7.03 -5.52
N ARG A 820 36.06 -7.64 -5.87
CA ARG A 820 36.13 -8.91 -6.59
C ARG A 820 35.98 -10.07 -5.60
N ILE A 821 35.19 -11.08 -5.99
CA ILE A 821 34.88 -12.28 -5.21
C ILE A 821 35.42 -13.51 -5.94
N SER A 822 36.22 -14.33 -5.25
CA SER A 822 36.56 -15.67 -5.74
C SER A 822 36.03 -16.74 -4.80
N THR A 823 35.47 -17.79 -5.39
CA THR A 823 34.96 -18.96 -4.69
C THR A 823 35.87 -20.14 -4.99
N ASP A 824 36.47 -20.72 -3.95
CA ASP A 824 37.24 -21.96 -4.08
C ASP A 824 36.26 -23.14 -3.96
N THR A 825 36.05 -23.85 -5.07
CA THR A 825 35.17 -25.02 -5.15
C THR A 825 35.67 -26.21 -4.33
N SER A 826 36.98 -26.30 -4.06
CA SER A 826 37.59 -27.41 -3.31
C SER A 826 37.47 -27.22 -1.79
N ALA A 827 37.71 -25.99 -1.31
CA ALA A 827 37.62 -25.64 0.11
C ALA A 827 36.24 -25.13 0.53
N SER A 828 35.33 -24.89 -0.42
CA SER A 828 34.01 -24.23 -0.21
C SER A 828 34.12 -22.88 0.51
N SER A 829 35.25 -22.20 0.35
CA SER A 829 35.55 -20.90 0.97
C SER A 829 35.44 -19.77 -0.05
N THR A 830 34.80 -18.68 0.35
CA THR A 830 34.67 -17.47 -0.45
C THR A 830 35.64 -16.41 0.07
N THR A 831 36.40 -15.78 -0.82
CA THR A 831 37.36 -14.73 -0.48
C THR A 831 37.02 -13.43 -1.20
N PHE A 832 36.94 -12.35 -0.43
CA PHE A 832 36.81 -10.98 -0.93
C PHE A 832 38.21 -10.37 -1.08
N HIS A 833 38.55 -9.93 -2.27
CA HIS A 833 39.86 -9.37 -2.55
C HIS A 833 39.97 -7.93 -2.04
N ALA A 834 41.06 -7.64 -1.34
CA ALA A 834 41.32 -6.32 -0.76
C ALA A 834 41.48 -5.18 -1.78
N PRO A 835 42.06 -5.40 -2.99
CA PRO A 835 41.98 -4.44 -4.08
C PRO A 835 40.51 -4.12 -4.42
N ILE A 836 40.07 -2.92 -4.03
CA ILE A 836 38.76 -2.37 -4.38
C ILE A 836 38.92 -1.41 -5.56
N SER A 837 38.08 -1.58 -6.57
CA SER A 837 37.97 -0.61 -7.68
C SER A 837 37.03 0.52 -7.28
N LYS A 838 37.57 1.74 -7.10
CA LYS A 838 36.76 2.95 -6.93
C LYS A 838 36.33 3.45 -8.31
N LEU A 839 35.03 3.59 -8.53
CA LEU A 839 34.48 4.08 -9.79
C LEU A 839 34.18 5.58 -9.70
N SER A 840 34.97 6.39 -10.42
CA SER A 840 34.79 7.84 -10.46
C SER A 840 33.65 8.23 -11.39
N ARG A 841 32.63 8.90 -10.86
CA ARG A 841 31.50 9.44 -11.64
C ARG A 841 31.91 10.62 -12.51
N LEU A 842 31.09 10.96 -13.51
CA LEU A 842 31.31 12.15 -14.33
C LEU A 842 31.17 13.42 -13.50
N ASP A 843 32.11 14.35 -13.71
CA ASP A 843 31.98 15.71 -13.20
C ASP A 843 30.88 16.42 -13.97
N ARG A 844 29.84 16.84 -13.24
CA ARG A 844 28.66 17.48 -13.82
C ARG A 844 28.82 18.99 -13.69
N ASN A 845 28.60 19.71 -14.78
CA ASN A 845 28.61 21.17 -14.79
C ASN A 845 27.31 21.69 -14.13
N ILE A 846 27.35 21.87 -12.81
CA ILE A 846 26.25 22.37 -11.99
C ILE A 846 26.60 23.81 -11.59
N ASP A 847 25.61 24.72 -11.68
CA ASP A 847 25.79 26.11 -11.26
C ASP A 847 26.22 26.19 -9.79
N LYS A 848 27.30 26.93 -9.51
CA LYS A 848 27.90 27.02 -8.16
C LYS A 848 26.90 27.50 -7.10
N LEU A 849 25.96 28.38 -7.45
CA LEU A 849 24.94 28.87 -6.51
C LEU A 849 23.97 27.75 -6.13
N THR A 850 23.67 26.83 -7.04
CA THR A 850 22.87 25.64 -6.73
C THR A 850 23.60 24.71 -5.76
N LEU A 851 24.92 24.57 -5.89
CA LEU A 851 25.73 23.72 -5.01
C LEU A 851 25.89 24.28 -3.59
N LEU A 852 25.93 25.62 -3.46
CA LEU A 852 26.09 26.31 -2.18
C LEU A 852 24.77 26.51 -1.43
N GLY A 853 23.65 26.59 -2.15
CA GLY A 853 22.33 26.89 -1.63
C GLY A 853 21.42 25.67 -1.40
N GLY A 854 20.23 25.91 -0.85
CA GLY A 854 19.20 24.87 -0.66
C GLY A 854 19.67 23.68 0.17
N LEU A 855 19.70 22.48 -0.42
CA LEU A 855 20.14 21.23 0.22
C LEU A 855 21.58 20.84 -0.16
N ARG A 856 22.37 21.79 -0.68
CA ARG A 856 23.73 21.58 -1.17
C ARG A 856 23.78 20.45 -2.21
N THR A 857 24.66 19.47 -2.02
CA THR A 857 24.85 18.33 -2.92
C THR A 857 23.96 17.13 -2.59
N TYR A 858 22.91 17.29 -1.77
CA TYR A 858 22.01 16.18 -1.41
C TYR A 858 21.41 15.48 -2.64
N ASP A 859 21.02 16.23 -3.68
CA ASP A 859 20.43 15.67 -4.91
C ASP A 859 21.43 14.81 -5.71
N ARG A 860 22.73 14.79 -5.36
CA ARG A 860 23.73 13.90 -5.97
C ARG A 860 23.78 12.52 -5.33
N THR A 861 22.92 12.28 -4.34
CA THR A 861 22.70 11.00 -3.67
C THR A 861 22.29 9.93 -4.68
N ILE A 862 23.07 8.85 -4.75
CA ILE A 862 22.72 7.67 -5.53
C ILE A 862 21.61 6.90 -4.82
N THR A 863 20.53 6.61 -5.54
CA THR A 863 19.38 5.84 -5.05
C THR A 863 19.19 4.52 -5.78
N GLN A 864 19.75 4.37 -6.97
CA GLN A 864 19.63 3.16 -7.77
C GLN A 864 20.98 2.77 -8.38
N ILE A 865 21.21 1.46 -8.44
CA ILE A 865 22.32 0.83 -9.15
C ILE A 865 21.76 -0.40 -9.88
N ALA A 866 22.32 -0.73 -11.04
CA ALA A 866 21.85 -1.85 -11.84
C ALA A 866 23.00 -2.50 -12.60
N TRP A 867 23.06 -3.82 -12.54
CA TRP A 867 23.98 -4.64 -13.31
C TRP A 867 23.37 -5.09 -14.64
N SER A 868 24.16 -5.15 -15.71
CA SER A 868 23.79 -5.88 -16.93
C SER A 868 23.74 -7.38 -16.65
N SER A 869 22.91 -8.12 -17.40
CA SER A 869 22.75 -9.57 -17.22
C SER A 869 24.04 -10.38 -17.40
N ASP A 870 25.01 -9.85 -18.16
CA ASP A 870 26.33 -10.44 -18.37
C ASP A 870 27.39 -9.96 -17.37
N SER A 871 27.03 -9.12 -16.39
CA SER A 871 27.91 -8.56 -15.36
C SER A 871 29.06 -7.68 -15.88
N LYS A 872 29.00 -7.21 -17.14
CA LYS A 872 30.06 -6.37 -17.75
C LYS A 872 29.78 -4.88 -17.70
N ILE A 873 28.56 -4.47 -17.38
CA ILE A 873 28.15 -3.07 -17.32
C ILE A 873 27.46 -2.81 -15.99
N LEU A 874 27.80 -1.67 -15.38
CA LEU A 874 27.17 -1.17 -14.17
C LEU A 874 26.64 0.23 -14.43
N ALA A 875 25.37 0.48 -14.14
CA ALA A 875 24.76 1.80 -14.19
C ALA A 875 24.37 2.25 -12.79
N ALA A 876 24.50 3.55 -12.51
CA ALA A 876 24.03 4.17 -11.27
C ALA A 876 23.30 5.47 -11.59
N SER A 877 22.28 5.81 -10.80
CA SER A 877 21.57 7.08 -10.93
C SER A 877 21.35 7.79 -9.60
N ASP A 878 21.29 9.12 -9.67
CA ASP A 878 21.07 10.00 -8.51
C ASP A 878 19.72 10.72 -8.54
N LEU A 879 19.35 11.32 -7.39
CA LEU A 879 18.10 12.09 -7.23
C LEU A 879 17.98 13.26 -8.22
N SER A 880 19.10 13.80 -8.69
CA SER A 880 19.12 14.87 -9.69
C SER A 880 18.71 14.38 -11.08
N GLY A 881 18.67 13.08 -11.32
CA GLY A 881 18.39 12.48 -12.63
C GLY A 881 19.62 12.28 -13.51
N TYR A 882 20.83 12.35 -12.96
CA TYR A 882 22.03 11.95 -13.71
C TYR A 882 22.18 10.43 -13.73
N ILE A 883 22.72 9.92 -14.83
CA ILE A 883 23.04 8.51 -15.03
C ILE A 883 24.54 8.40 -15.28
N ASP A 884 25.22 7.56 -14.50
CA ASP A 884 26.61 7.17 -14.71
C ASP A 884 26.65 5.69 -15.15
N SER A 885 27.54 5.36 -16.08
CA SER A 885 27.73 3.98 -16.54
C SER A 885 29.20 3.62 -16.63
N PHE A 886 29.49 2.36 -16.31
CA PHE A 886 30.83 1.79 -16.21
C PHE A 886 30.87 0.46 -16.96
N VAL A 887 32.01 0.15 -17.57
CA VAL A 887 32.23 -1.06 -18.37
C VAL A 887 33.45 -1.82 -17.86
N LEU A 888 33.36 -3.15 -17.92
CA LEU A 888 34.45 -4.07 -17.62
C LEU A 888 35.29 -4.31 -18.88
N SER A 889 36.59 -4.03 -18.80
CA SER A 889 37.56 -4.27 -19.86
C SER A 889 38.60 -5.30 -19.41
N GLY A 890 39.25 -5.96 -20.38
CA GLY A 890 40.25 -6.99 -20.13
C GLY A 890 39.72 -8.42 -20.10
N ILE A 891 40.64 -9.37 -20.21
CA ILE A 891 40.37 -10.81 -20.23
C ILE A 891 40.66 -11.39 -18.84
N GLU A 892 39.75 -12.23 -18.34
CA GLU A 892 39.93 -12.86 -17.04
C GLU A 892 41.06 -13.90 -17.09
N ASP A 893 42.05 -13.71 -16.22
CA ASP A 893 43.16 -14.65 -16.01
C ASP A 893 43.27 -14.98 -14.51
N THR A 894 42.67 -16.10 -14.11
CA THR A 894 42.66 -16.60 -12.73
C THR A 894 43.98 -17.24 -12.30
N THR A 895 44.94 -17.41 -13.21
CA THR A 895 46.27 -17.95 -12.87
C THR A 895 47.18 -16.88 -12.25
N GLN A 896 46.83 -15.61 -12.39
CA GLN A 896 47.53 -14.50 -11.74
C GLN A 896 47.22 -14.46 -10.24
N ALA A 897 48.26 -14.26 -9.44
CA ALA A 897 48.07 -13.93 -8.03
C ALA A 897 47.31 -12.59 -7.94
N PRO A 898 46.30 -12.46 -7.06
CA PRO A 898 45.62 -11.20 -6.83
C PRO A 898 46.67 -10.14 -6.43
N PRO A 899 46.57 -8.90 -6.94
CA PRO A 899 47.56 -7.87 -6.65
C PRO A 899 47.66 -7.64 -5.14
N ALA A 900 48.88 -7.59 -4.61
CA ALA A 900 49.13 -7.36 -3.20
C ALA A 900 48.47 -6.04 -2.77
N PRO A 901 47.88 -5.95 -1.56
CA PRO A 901 47.31 -4.70 -1.08
C PRO A 901 48.39 -3.62 -1.06
N SER A 902 48.25 -2.60 -1.92
CA SER A 902 49.13 -1.44 -1.91
C SER A 902 49.01 -0.76 -0.54
N SER A 903 50.12 -0.60 0.17
CA SER A 903 50.23 -0.03 1.52
C SER A 903 49.91 1.47 1.62
N SER A 904 49.09 2.02 0.72
CA SER A 904 48.74 3.44 0.65
C SER A 904 47.26 3.72 0.96
N ALA A 905 46.54 2.77 1.55
CA ALA A 905 45.15 2.98 2.01
C ALA A 905 45.03 3.27 3.51
N ALA A 906 46.16 3.57 4.18
CA ALA A 906 46.22 3.81 5.62
C ALA A 906 47.06 5.06 5.95
N SER A 907 46.54 6.25 5.61
CA SER A 907 46.78 7.48 6.38
C SER A 907 45.97 8.65 5.80
N SER A 908 44.75 8.85 6.28
CA SER A 908 44.24 10.22 6.49
C SER A 908 43.24 10.14 7.62
N THR A 909 43.78 10.18 8.83
CA THR A 909 43.06 10.61 10.03
C THR A 909 42.39 11.96 9.77
N ASP A 910 41.14 12.06 10.21
CA ASP A 910 40.35 13.28 10.29
C ASP A 910 41.17 14.46 10.83
N SER A 911 41.21 15.53 10.03
CA SER A 911 41.29 16.89 10.56
C SER A 911 40.57 17.83 9.59
N ASP A 912 39.44 18.36 10.03
CA ASP A 912 38.70 19.44 9.40
C ASP A 912 39.59 20.68 9.23
N THR A 913 39.86 21.07 7.99
CA THR A 913 40.10 22.48 7.60
C THR A 913 39.82 22.64 6.10
N ASP A 914 38.83 23.47 5.78
CA ASP A 914 38.54 23.96 4.44
C ASP A 914 39.76 24.71 3.86
N SER A 915 40.29 24.23 2.73
CA SER A 915 41.10 25.03 1.80
C SER A 915 41.12 24.36 0.44
N ASP A 916 40.36 24.93 -0.50
CA ASP A 916 40.40 24.64 -1.94
C ASP A 916 41.83 24.74 -2.50
N SER A 917 42.46 23.61 -2.84
CA SER A 917 43.67 23.54 -3.69
C SER A 917 44.04 22.09 -4.03
N ASP A 918 43.18 21.34 -4.71
CA ASP A 918 43.56 20.04 -5.28
C ASP A 918 44.16 20.22 -6.69
N ASN A 919 45.45 20.56 -6.72
CA ASN A 919 46.35 20.17 -7.81
C ASN A 919 47.33 19.16 -7.21
N GLU A 920 46.92 17.89 -7.10
CA GLU A 920 47.86 16.78 -6.87
C GLU A 920 47.57 15.60 -7.81
N ASP A 921 48.55 15.39 -8.69
CA ASP A 921 49.06 14.11 -9.18
C ASP A 921 48.23 13.24 -10.13
N ASP A 922 48.17 13.72 -11.37
CA ASP A 922 47.88 12.96 -12.60
C ASP A 922 49.05 12.06 -13.05
N SER A 923 49.84 11.50 -12.11
CA SER A 923 51.05 10.72 -12.42
C SER A 923 51.08 9.31 -11.82
N SER A 924 50.17 8.44 -12.27
CA SER A 924 50.39 6.98 -12.46
C SER A 924 49.10 6.27 -12.89
N SER A 925 48.59 6.59 -14.08
CA SER A 925 47.36 6.00 -14.64
C SER A 925 47.54 4.58 -15.18
N THR A 926 48.32 3.73 -14.52
CA THR A 926 48.26 2.28 -14.80
C THR A 926 46.98 1.72 -14.17
N PRO A 927 46.02 1.19 -14.96
CA PRO A 927 44.78 0.65 -14.41
C PRO A 927 45.10 -0.48 -13.43
N LYS A 928 44.49 -0.45 -12.23
CA LYS A 928 44.61 -1.55 -11.27
C LYS A 928 43.91 -2.78 -11.84
N LEU A 929 44.67 -3.64 -12.50
CA LEU A 929 44.20 -4.91 -13.05
C LEU A 929 43.96 -5.90 -11.90
N ILE A 930 42.75 -6.45 -11.82
CA ILE A 930 42.38 -7.54 -10.91
C ILE A 930 42.08 -8.75 -11.80
N PHE A 931 42.94 -9.78 -11.74
CA PHE A 931 42.87 -10.95 -12.64
C PHE A 931 42.80 -10.59 -14.13
N GLY A 932 43.60 -9.62 -14.58
CA GLY A 932 43.61 -9.16 -15.97
C GLY A 932 42.42 -8.29 -16.39
N GLN A 933 41.48 -8.00 -15.48
CA GLN A 933 40.31 -7.16 -15.74
C GLN A 933 40.36 -5.84 -14.98
N HIS A 934 39.75 -4.79 -15.52
CA HIS A 934 39.55 -3.53 -14.82
C HIS A 934 38.26 -2.83 -15.25
N TRP A 935 37.67 -2.10 -14.31
CA TRP A 935 36.51 -1.27 -14.57
C TRP A 935 36.92 0.11 -15.06
N THR A 936 36.24 0.61 -16.07
CA THR A 936 36.41 1.98 -16.58
C THR A 936 35.06 2.65 -16.74
N ARG A 937 35.08 3.98 -16.83
CA ARG A 937 33.90 4.75 -17.21
C ARG A 937 33.54 4.42 -18.66
N ASN A 938 32.27 4.19 -18.94
CA ASN A 938 31.79 4.04 -20.31
C ASN A 938 32.13 5.30 -21.11
N PRO A 939 32.83 5.21 -22.26
CA PRO A 939 33.15 6.37 -23.09
C PRO A 939 31.91 7.18 -23.51
N SER A 940 30.78 6.50 -23.70
CA SER A 940 29.50 7.12 -24.08
C SER A 940 28.69 7.66 -22.90
N ALA A 941 29.18 7.55 -21.65
CA ALA A 941 28.43 7.97 -20.46
C ALA A 941 28.07 9.46 -20.46
N SER A 942 28.89 10.32 -21.07
CA SER A 942 28.64 11.76 -21.17
C SER A 942 27.50 12.13 -22.11
N LEU A 943 27.13 11.22 -23.02
CA LEU A 943 26.03 11.40 -23.97
C LEU A 943 24.66 11.11 -23.33
N LEU A 944 24.62 10.39 -22.21
CA LEU A 944 23.38 10.11 -21.49
C LEU A 944 22.84 11.42 -20.85
N PRO A 945 21.59 11.81 -21.15
CA PRO A 945 21.04 13.09 -20.71
C PRO A 945 20.68 13.06 -19.22
N LYS A 946 20.59 14.25 -18.61
CA LYS A 946 19.93 14.43 -17.32
C LYS A 946 18.42 14.24 -17.50
N LEU A 947 17.82 13.39 -16.67
CA LEU A 947 16.39 13.11 -16.66
C LEU A 947 15.58 14.27 -16.03
N PRO A 948 14.29 14.44 -16.40
CA PRO A 948 13.46 15.53 -15.90
C PRO A 948 13.05 15.38 -14.42
N ALA A 949 13.10 14.15 -13.89
CA ALA A 949 12.79 13.82 -12.51
C ALA A 949 13.68 12.66 -12.03
N ALA A 950 13.72 12.45 -10.71
CA ALA A 950 14.51 11.39 -10.07
C ALA A 950 14.09 10.00 -10.60
N PRO A 951 15.04 9.13 -10.99
CA PRO A 951 14.76 7.74 -11.34
C PRO A 951 14.30 6.95 -10.11
N VAL A 952 13.19 6.22 -10.26
CA VAL A 952 12.63 5.34 -9.24
C VAL A 952 12.81 3.85 -9.56
N VAL A 953 13.02 3.52 -10.85
CA VAL A 953 13.38 2.18 -11.32
C VAL A 953 14.53 2.29 -12.31
N LEU A 954 15.53 1.44 -12.15
CA LEU A 954 16.69 1.31 -13.04
C LEU A 954 16.95 -0.18 -13.27
N SER A 955 16.85 -0.67 -14.50
CA SER A 955 17.05 -2.10 -14.78
C SER A 955 17.51 -2.35 -16.20
N PHE A 956 18.55 -3.17 -16.37
CA PHE A 956 18.96 -3.63 -17.70
C PHE A 956 18.00 -4.71 -18.21
N ARG A 957 17.61 -4.58 -19.47
CA ARG A 957 16.86 -5.62 -20.16
C ARG A 957 17.74 -6.85 -20.37
N PRO A 958 17.28 -8.06 -19.99
CA PRO A 958 18.03 -9.29 -20.24
C PRO A 958 18.25 -9.53 -21.74
N ALA A 959 19.43 -10.04 -22.10
CA ALA A 959 19.75 -10.38 -23.49
C ALA A 959 19.00 -11.65 -23.96
N THR A 960 18.44 -11.61 -25.17
CA THR A 960 17.69 -12.73 -25.80
C THR A 960 18.60 -13.83 -26.36
N GLN A 961 19.87 -13.54 -26.68
CA GLN A 961 20.84 -14.52 -27.15
C GLN A 961 22.01 -14.65 -26.16
N LYS A 962 22.32 -15.88 -25.74
CA LYS A 962 23.63 -16.20 -25.15
C LYS A 962 24.69 -16.01 -26.24
N GLN A 963 25.30 -14.83 -26.33
CA GLN A 963 26.46 -14.65 -27.20
C GLN A 963 27.59 -15.59 -26.72
N LEU A 964 27.81 -16.66 -27.47
CA LEU A 964 29.07 -17.41 -27.46
C LEU A 964 30.14 -16.48 -28.02
N THR A 965 30.85 -15.76 -27.15
CA THR A 965 31.98 -14.94 -27.59
C THR A 965 33.15 -15.84 -27.96
N ASN A 966 33.19 -16.30 -29.21
CA ASN A 966 34.45 -16.67 -29.87
C ASN A 966 35.21 -15.38 -30.22
N GLY A 967 35.71 -14.69 -29.19
CA GLY A 967 36.66 -13.60 -29.37
C GLY A 967 38.03 -14.17 -29.69
N ILE A 968 38.68 -13.67 -30.74
CA ILE A 968 40.09 -13.99 -31.04
C ILE A 968 40.92 -13.53 -29.84
N VAL A 969 41.51 -14.49 -29.11
CA VAL A 969 42.35 -14.22 -27.95
C VAL A 969 43.66 -13.58 -28.44
N PRO A 970 44.02 -12.36 -28.02
CA PRO A 970 45.34 -11.82 -28.33
C PRO A 970 46.42 -12.74 -27.72
N HIS A 971 47.33 -13.25 -28.55
CA HIS A 971 48.39 -14.14 -28.11
C HIS A 971 49.35 -13.42 -27.16
N VAL A 972 49.64 -14.06 -26.02
CA VAL A 972 50.70 -13.67 -25.08
C VAL A 972 52.02 -13.61 -25.85
N THR A 973 52.65 -12.43 -25.91
CA THR A 973 53.99 -12.27 -26.51
C THR A 973 55.02 -12.06 -25.41
N ARG A 974 56.28 -12.43 -25.68
CA ARG A 974 57.41 -12.31 -24.74
C ARG A 974 57.65 -10.88 -24.21
N ASN A 975 57.11 -9.86 -24.91
CA ASN A 975 57.21 -8.45 -24.54
C ASN A 975 55.92 -7.84 -23.98
N ASN A 976 54.79 -8.57 -24.01
CA ASN A 976 53.55 -8.15 -23.38
C ASN A 976 52.80 -9.39 -22.84
N PRO A 977 53.16 -9.86 -21.64
CA PRO A 977 52.63 -11.11 -21.08
C PRO A 977 51.13 -11.03 -20.73
N HIS A 978 50.54 -9.83 -20.73
CA HIS A 978 49.14 -9.57 -20.35
C HIS A 978 48.48 -8.61 -21.35
N PRO A 979 47.96 -9.11 -22.49
CA PRO A 979 47.26 -8.26 -23.44
C PRO A 979 45.97 -7.72 -22.82
N VAL A 980 45.98 -6.44 -22.44
CA VAL A 980 44.76 -5.72 -22.05
C VAL A 980 43.99 -5.42 -23.34
N SER A 981 42.90 -6.15 -23.58
CA SER A 981 41.93 -5.75 -24.60
C SER A 981 41.24 -4.47 -24.12
N HIS A 982 41.33 -3.43 -24.94
CA HIS A 982 40.56 -2.19 -24.79
C HIS A 982 39.19 -2.26 -25.48
N ASP A 983 38.80 -3.45 -25.96
CA ASP A 983 37.53 -3.62 -26.65
C ASP A 983 36.38 -3.44 -25.65
N LEU A 984 35.41 -2.62 -26.04
CA LEU A 984 34.19 -2.44 -25.27
C LEU A 984 33.36 -3.74 -25.31
N PRO A 985 32.54 -4.01 -24.28
CA PRO A 985 31.60 -5.12 -24.30
C PRO A 985 30.77 -5.09 -25.60
N SER A 986 30.75 -6.21 -26.35
CA SER A 986 29.93 -6.33 -27.56
C SER A 986 28.48 -6.63 -27.21
N GLY A 987 27.51 -5.97 -27.85
CA GLY A 987 26.07 -6.24 -27.67
C GLY A 987 25.21 -4.98 -27.53
N GLU A 988 23.90 -5.18 -27.36
CA GLU A 988 22.95 -4.08 -27.05
C GLU A 988 22.70 -4.02 -25.54
N ALA A 989 23.18 -2.96 -24.90
CA ALA A 989 22.97 -2.73 -23.47
C ALA A 989 21.75 -1.82 -23.25
N ARG A 990 20.55 -2.41 -23.29
CA ARG A 990 19.28 -1.69 -23.12
C ARG A 990 18.98 -1.48 -21.63
N LEU A 991 18.92 -0.22 -21.19
CA LEU A 991 18.66 0.19 -19.81
C LEU A 991 17.29 0.86 -19.71
N LEU A 992 16.35 0.21 -19.04
CA LEU A 992 15.04 0.76 -18.72
C LEU A 992 15.13 1.66 -17.50
N ILE A 993 14.48 2.82 -17.57
CA ILE A 993 14.39 3.80 -16.50
C ILE A 993 12.95 4.25 -16.37
N VAL A 994 12.43 4.26 -15.13
CA VAL A 994 11.16 4.91 -14.79
C VAL A 994 11.46 6.07 -13.84
N THR A 995 10.92 7.25 -14.13
CA THR A 995 11.10 8.45 -13.30
C THR A 995 9.98 8.62 -12.27
N ALA A 996 10.18 9.50 -11.28
CA ALA A 996 9.18 9.84 -10.27
C ALA A 996 7.94 10.59 -10.82
N THR A 997 7.95 10.93 -12.10
CA THR A 997 6.80 11.48 -12.85
C THR A 997 6.13 10.40 -13.71
N SER A 998 6.47 9.13 -13.48
CA SER A 998 6.01 7.95 -14.23
C SER A 998 6.43 7.92 -15.70
N ASP A 999 7.42 8.73 -16.11
CA ASP A 999 7.97 8.68 -17.47
C ASP A 999 8.85 7.44 -17.62
N VAL A 1000 8.69 6.71 -18.73
CA VAL A 1000 9.46 5.50 -19.02
C VAL A 1000 10.39 5.75 -20.20
N TYR A 1001 11.67 5.45 -20.02
CA TYR A 1001 12.71 5.56 -21.04
C TYR A 1001 13.51 4.26 -21.12
N GLU A 1002 13.97 3.91 -22.33
CA GLU A 1002 14.94 2.86 -22.57
C GLU A 1002 16.14 3.47 -23.32
N PHE A 1003 17.33 3.30 -22.75
CA PHE A 1003 18.58 3.81 -23.32
C PHE A 1003 19.45 2.67 -23.84
N ASP A 1004 20.13 2.91 -24.96
CA ASP A 1004 21.29 2.14 -25.38
C ASP A 1004 22.54 2.72 -24.70
N VAL A 1005 22.99 2.08 -23.62
CA VAL A 1005 24.05 2.64 -22.75
C VAL A 1005 25.39 2.74 -23.48
N LEU A 1006 25.72 1.74 -24.31
CA LEU A 1006 26.98 1.72 -25.05
C LEU A 1006 27.00 2.74 -26.19
N LYS A 1007 25.85 2.99 -26.84
CA LYS A 1007 25.72 4.05 -27.86
C LYS A 1007 25.48 5.45 -27.26
N GLY A 1008 25.09 5.54 -25.99
CA GLY A 1008 24.85 6.81 -25.30
C GLY A 1008 23.60 7.55 -25.75
N GLY A 1009 22.52 6.85 -26.11
CA GLY A 1009 21.28 7.49 -26.60
C GLY A 1009 20.02 6.67 -26.37
N LEU A 1010 18.85 7.28 -26.57
CA LEU A 1010 17.56 6.58 -26.48
C LEU A 1010 17.49 5.42 -27.47
N SER A 1011 16.88 4.31 -27.05
CA SER A 1011 16.59 3.17 -27.91
C SER A 1011 15.61 3.56 -29.02
N PRO A 1012 15.56 2.81 -30.15
CA PRO A 1012 14.57 3.02 -31.18
C PRO A 1012 13.13 2.98 -30.65
N TRP A 1013 12.84 2.09 -29.70
CA TRP A 1013 11.51 1.95 -29.10
C TRP A 1013 11.09 3.22 -28.34
N SER A 1014 11.94 3.75 -27.45
CA SER A 1014 11.60 4.98 -26.71
C SER A 1014 11.50 6.23 -27.57
N ARG A 1015 12.16 6.26 -28.74
CA ARG A 1015 11.98 7.36 -29.71
C ARG A 1015 10.61 7.32 -30.38
N ARG A 1016 10.07 6.12 -30.63
CA ARG A 1016 8.73 5.94 -31.19
C ARG A 1016 7.63 6.03 -30.13
N ASN A 1017 7.97 5.74 -28.87
CA ASN A 1017 7.07 5.76 -27.72
C ASN A 1017 7.50 6.82 -26.68
N PRO A 1018 7.40 8.12 -27.00
CA PRO A 1018 7.69 9.17 -26.02
C PRO A 1018 6.65 9.16 -24.89
N PRO A 1019 6.95 9.71 -23.69
CA PRO A 1019 6.06 9.62 -22.53
C PRO A 1019 4.59 10.04 -22.75
N GLN A 1020 4.30 10.90 -23.74
CA GLN A 1020 2.94 11.31 -24.07
C GLN A 1020 2.08 10.20 -24.71
N THR A 1021 2.68 9.18 -25.33
CA THR A 1021 1.94 8.07 -26.00
C THR A 1021 1.50 6.98 -25.04
N PHE A 1022 1.97 7.00 -23.79
CA PHE A 1022 1.58 6.01 -22.79
C PHE A 1022 0.09 6.14 -22.43
N PRO A 1023 -0.58 5.04 -22.06
CA PRO A 1023 -2.00 5.03 -21.70
C PRO A 1023 -2.35 6.13 -20.71
N GLY A 1024 -3.46 6.86 -20.95
CA GLY A 1024 -3.90 7.95 -20.08
C GLY A 1024 -4.12 7.50 -18.62
N SER A 1025 -4.59 6.27 -18.43
CA SER A 1025 -4.74 5.61 -17.13
C SER A 1025 -3.40 5.39 -16.40
N TYR A 1026 -2.34 5.02 -17.12
CA TYR A 1026 -0.99 4.93 -16.55
C TYR A 1026 -0.45 6.30 -16.16
N ARG A 1027 -0.58 7.31 -17.03
CA ARG A 1027 -0.13 8.69 -16.75
C ARG A 1027 -0.88 9.36 -15.59
N LYS A 1028 -2.10 8.92 -15.28
CA LYS A 1028 -2.90 9.39 -14.13
C LYS A 1028 -2.56 8.63 -12.83
N THR A 1029 -1.70 7.61 -12.85
CA THR A 1029 -1.27 6.93 -11.63
C THR A 1029 -0.47 7.88 -10.75
N LEU A 1030 -0.88 8.00 -9.49
CA LEU A 1030 -0.24 8.91 -8.53
C LEU A 1030 0.85 8.18 -7.71
N ASP A 1031 0.70 6.87 -7.50
CA ASP A 1031 1.65 6.07 -6.73
C ASP A 1031 2.85 5.70 -7.61
N GLN A 1032 4.04 5.91 -7.07
CA GLN A 1032 5.30 5.72 -7.78
C GLN A 1032 5.56 4.25 -8.12
N ALA A 1033 6.24 4.02 -9.25
CA ALA A 1033 6.80 2.71 -9.57
C ALA A 1033 7.86 2.35 -8.53
N LYS A 1034 7.85 1.11 -8.04
CA LYS A 1034 8.82 0.58 -7.06
C LYS A 1034 9.86 -0.34 -7.69
N GLY A 1035 9.52 -1.01 -8.78
CA GLY A 1035 10.41 -1.93 -9.46
C GLY A 1035 9.81 -2.50 -10.74
N CYS A 1036 10.56 -3.40 -11.36
CA CYS A 1036 10.12 -4.13 -12.54
C CYS A 1036 10.53 -5.60 -12.51
N VAL A 1037 9.81 -6.41 -13.30
CA VAL A 1037 10.15 -7.81 -13.60
C VAL A 1037 10.15 -7.99 -15.11
N TRP A 1038 11.18 -8.64 -15.63
CA TRP A 1038 11.33 -8.90 -17.06
C TRP A 1038 10.71 -10.25 -17.45
N ASP A 1039 10.02 -10.27 -18.59
CA ASP A 1039 9.49 -11.47 -19.26
C ASP A 1039 9.98 -11.43 -20.72
N VAL A 1040 11.20 -11.94 -20.92
CA VAL A 1040 11.91 -11.88 -22.19
C VAL A 1040 12.24 -13.30 -22.65
N SER A 1041 11.71 -13.69 -23.82
CA SER A 1041 11.96 -14.97 -24.49
C SER A 1041 12.05 -14.75 -26.00
N GLU A 1042 12.34 -15.80 -26.80
CA GLU A 1042 12.23 -15.68 -28.26
C GLU A 1042 10.81 -15.24 -28.64
N GLY A 1043 10.68 -14.09 -29.31
CA GLY A 1043 9.41 -13.48 -29.70
C GLY A 1043 8.65 -12.72 -28.60
N LYS A 1044 9.19 -12.56 -27.37
CA LYS A 1044 8.55 -11.79 -26.29
C LYS A 1044 9.50 -10.78 -25.65
N GLU A 1045 9.03 -9.54 -25.52
CA GLU A 1045 9.81 -8.43 -25.00
C GLU A 1045 9.03 -7.66 -23.93
N ARG A 1046 8.54 -8.34 -22.90
CA ARG A 1046 7.62 -7.75 -21.92
C ARG A 1046 8.33 -7.28 -20.66
N VAL A 1047 7.83 -6.18 -20.10
CA VAL A 1047 8.22 -5.70 -18.78
C VAL A 1047 6.98 -5.49 -17.92
N TRP A 1048 7.03 -6.03 -16.70
CA TRP A 1048 6.04 -5.84 -15.66
C TRP A 1048 6.51 -4.77 -14.69
N LEU A 1049 5.88 -3.60 -14.68
CA LEU A 1049 6.13 -2.53 -13.71
C LEU A 1049 5.15 -2.66 -12.55
N PHE A 1050 5.62 -2.46 -11.32
CA PHE A 1050 4.73 -2.45 -10.15
C PHE A 1050 4.97 -1.24 -9.26
N GLY A 1051 3.88 -0.71 -8.71
CA GLY A 1051 3.88 0.27 -7.63
C GLY A 1051 3.34 -0.35 -6.34
N VAL A 1052 2.94 0.47 -5.38
CA VAL A 1052 2.34 -0.03 -4.13
C VAL A 1052 0.92 -0.58 -4.34
N GLY A 1053 0.16 -0.01 -5.27
CA GLY A 1053 -1.27 -0.35 -5.47
C GLY A 1053 -1.62 -0.86 -6.86
N TRP A 1054 -0.63 -1.10 -7.73
CA TRP A 1054 -0.85 -1.40 -9.14
C TRP A 1054 0.25 -2.28 -9.74
N LEU A 1055 -0.08 -2.96 -10.82
CA LEU A 1055 0.83 -3.74 -11.67
C LEU A 1055 0.47 -3.46 -13.14
N TRP A 1056 1.45 -3.08 -13.95
CA TRP A 1056 1.34 -2.83 -15.39
C TRP A 1056 2.26 -3.78 -16.16
N MET A 1057 1.85 -4.20 -17.34
CA MET A 1057 2.67 -4.92 -18.31
C MET A 1057 2.73 -4.12 -19.59
N PHE A 1058 3.94 -3.88 -20.11
CA PHE A 1058 4.18 -3.28 -21.42
C PHE A 1058 4.91 -4.27 -22.31
N ASP A 1059 4.42 -4.45 -23.54
CA ASP A 1059 5.11 -5.21 -24.58
C ASP A 1059 6.00 -4.28 -25.39
N LEU A 1060 7.31 -4.33 -25.14
CA LEU A 1060 8.30 -3.44 -25.78
C LEU A 1060 8.57 -3.83 -27.24
N ALA A 1061 8.07 -4.97 -27.72
CA ALA A 1061 8.13 -5.34 -29.13
C ALA A 1061 7.16 -4.51 -29.98
N ARG A 1062 6.15 -3.89 -29.35
CA ARG A 1062 5.09 -3.12 -30.01
C ARG A 1062 5.13 -1.66 -29.59
N ASP A 1063 4.59 -0.80 -30.46
CA ASP A 1063 4.42 0.62 -30.16
C ASP A 1063 3.01 0.87 -29.60
N PHE A 1064 2.86 1.93 -28.80
CA PHE A 1064 1.55 2.41 -28.34
C PHE A 1064 0.83 3.15 -29.47
N ALA A 1065 -0.50 3.06 -29.52
CA ALA A 1065 -1.29 3.83 -30.49
C ALA A 1065 -1.04 5.33 -30.29
N GLY A 1066 -0.70 6.03 -31.39
CA GLY A 1066 -0.43 7.47 -31.35
C GLY A 1066 -1.67 8.27 -30.97
N VAL A 1067 -1.45 9.49 -30.43
CA VAL A 1067 -2.50 10.43 -29.97
C VAL A 1067 -3.24 11.09 -31.15
N GLY A 1068 -3.63 10.34 -32.17
CA GLY A 1068 -4.18 10.85 -33.43
C GLY A 1068 -5.50 10.24 -33.90
N THR A 1069 -5.97 9.17 -33.28
CA THR A 1069 -7.24 8.53 -33.67
C THR A 1069 -7.88 7.89 -32.44
N VAL A 1070 -9.07 8.38 -32.08
CA VAL A 1070 -9.98 7.88 -31.04
C VAL A 1070 -9.59 8.28 -29.60
N GLU A 1071 -10.09 9.45 -29.17
CA GLU A 1071 -10.59 9.81 -27.82
C GLU A 1071 -10.63 11.35 -27.68
N GLU A 1072 -11.46 12.01 -28.50
CA GLU A 1072 -12.02 13.33 -28.18
C GLU A 1072 -13.53 13.24 -28.47
N SER A 1073 -14.28 12.72 -27.50
CA SER A 1073 -15.72 12.97 -27.37
C SER A 1073 -15.92 13.56 -25.98
N ASP A 1074 -15.81 14.89 -25.89
CA ASP A 1074 -16.49 15.72 -24.91
C ASP A 1074 -16.42 17.19 -25.40
N ASP A 1075 -17.56 17.63 -25.95
CA ASP A 1075 -18.02 19.00 -26.20
C ASP A 1075 -17.11 19.98 -26.96
N GLU A 1076 -17.21 20.00 -28.29
CA GLU A 1076 -17.01 21.24 -29.06
C GLU A 1076 -18.29 21.62 -29.82
N ASP A 1077 -18.96 22.69 -29.34
CA ASP A 1077 -19.99 23.44 -30.05
C ASP A 1077 -19.40 24.04 -31.34
N GLU A 1078 -19.90 23.62 -32.51
CA GLU A 1078 -19.66 24.32 -33.77
C GLU A 1078 -20.66 25.48 -33.97
N HIS A 1079 -20.13 26.70 -34.14
CA HIS A 1079 -20.80 27.72 -34.93
C HIS A 1079 -19.80 28.42 -35.87
N GLU A 1080 -20.26 28.58 -37.10
CA GLU A 1080 -19.55 28.99 -38.31
C GLU A 1080 -18.85 30.34 -38.28
N GLN A 1081 -17.91 30.45 -39.23
CA GLN A 1081 -17.01 31.55 -39.53
C GLN A 1081 -17.71 32.87 -39.89
N VAL A 1082 -17.26 33.97 -39.30
CA VAL A 1082 -17.06 35.24 -40.03
C VAL A 1082 -15.73 35.85 -39.60
N GLY A 1083 -14.91 36.20 -40.59
CA GLY A 1083 -13.48 36.51 -40.47
C GLY A 1083 -13.10 37.73 -39.61
N GLY A 1084 -11.84 37.71 -39.15
CA GLY A 1084 -11.20 38.85 -38.50
C GLY A 1084 -10.11 38.42 -37.54
N SER A 1085 -8.85 38.58 -37.94
CA SER A 1085 -7.64 38.29 -37.17
C SER A 1085 -7.59 39.08 -35.84
N LYS A 1086 -7.94 38.44 -34.72
CA LYS A 1086 -7.56 38.86 -33.37
C LYS A 1086 -7.21 37.64 -32.52
N LYS A 1087 -5.96 37.62 -32.01
CA LYS A 1087 -5.45 36.66 -31.02
C LYS A 1087 -6.45 36.46 -29.87
N ARG A 1088 -7.23 35.36 -29.87
CA ARG A 1088 -8.00 34.92 -28.71
C ARG A 1088 -7.04 34.29 -27.70
N ARG A 1089 -6.83 34.98 -26.57
CA ARG A 1089 -6.30 34.37 -25.34
C ARG A 1089 -7.22 33.20 -24.98
N ARG A 1090 -6.74 31.95 -25.13
CA ARG A 1090 -7.35 30.78 -24.50
C ARG A 1090 -7.43 31.05 -22.99
N ARG A 1091 -8.62 31.35 -22.47
CA ARG A 1091 -8.92 31.24 -21.03
C ARG A 1091 -9.10 29.75 -20.74
N HIS A 1092 -8.00 29.02 -20.63
CA HIS A 1092 -7.97 27.75 -19.92
C HIS A 1092 -7.91 28.07 -18.42
N GLY A 1093 -9.07 28.06 -17.75
CA GLY A 1093 -9.09 27.88 -16.30
C GLY A 1093 -8.74 26.43 -16.00
N LYS A 1094 -7.45 26.08 -15.99
CA LYS A 1094 -6.99 24.78 -15.44
C LYS A 1094 -7.24 24.83 -13.93
N GLU A 1095 -8.24 24.12 -13.44
CA GLU A 1095 -8.40 23.81 -12.02
C GLU A 1095 -7.23 22.91 -11.60
N ASN A 1096 -6.11 23.51 -11.19
CA ASN A 1096 -4.95 22.75 -10.71
C ASN A 1096 -5.27 22.18 -9.31
N PRO A 1097 -5.07 20.87 -9.07
CA PRO A 1097 -5.27 20.27 -7.76
C PRO A 1097 -4.29 20.84 -6.74
N SER A 1098 -4.66 20.82 -5.45
CA SER A 1098 -3.83 21.33 -4.35
C SER A 1098 -2.59 20.48 -4.08
N GLY A 1099 -2.47 19.32 -4.72
CA GLY A 1099 -1.38 18.37 -4.56
C GLY A 1099 -1.65 17.30 -3.49
N ALA A 1100 -2.91 17.17 -3.03
CA ALA A 1100 -3.35 16.05 -2.21
C ALA A 1100 -3.84 14.90 -3.10
N GLY A 1101 -4.88 15.12 -3.91
CA GLY A 1101 -5.52 14.09 -4.72
C GLY A 1101 -6.33 14.65 -5.90
N GLY A 1102 -7.17 13.81 -6.49
CA GLY A 1102 -8.07 14.24 -7.57
C GLY A 1102 -9.24 15.07 -7.05
N LEU A 1103 -9.73 16.00 -7.87
CA LEU A 1103 -10.94 16.77 -7.57
C LEU A 1103 -12.15 15.83 -7.39
N ILE A 1104 -13.03 16.16 -6.45
CA ILE A 1104 -14.29 15.44 -6.22
C ILE A 1104 -15.27 15.87 -7.32
N PRO A 1105 -15.93 14.95 -8.05
CA PRO A 1105 -16.98 15.30 -9.02
C PRO A 1105 -18.14 16.05 -8.36
N ASP A 1106 -18.73 17.03 -9.06
CA ASP A 1106 -19.79 17.88 -8.51
C ASP A 1106 -21.00 17.08 -7.97
N GLU A 1107 -21.32 15.94 -8.59
CA GLU A 1107 -22.41 15.03 -8.18
C GLU A 1107 -22.18 14.35 -6.82
N SER A 1108 -20.93 14.28 -6.39
CA SER A 1108 -20.52 13.63 -5.13
C SER A 1108 -20.19 14.62 -4.00
N LEU A 1109 -20.34 15.92 -4.24
CA LEU A 1109 -20.22 16.95 -3.21
C LEU A 1109 -21.40 16.86 -2.22
N THR A 1110 -21.13 17.07 -0.95
CA THR A 1110 -22.17 17.06 0.10
C THR A 1110 -23.20 18.16 -0.12
N THR A 1111 -24.48 17.89 0.18
CA THR A 1111 -25.61 18.80 -0.02
C THR A 1111 -25.31 20.20 0.56
N GLY A 1112 -25.25 21.23 -0.30
CA GLY A 1112 -24.92 22.61 0.08
C GLY A 1112 -23.54 23.11 -0.39
N MET A 1113 -22.67 22.23 -0.92
CA MET A 1113 -21.41 22.61 -1.57
C MET A 1113 -21.60 22.62 -3.09
N SER A 1114 -21.32 23.74 -3.76
CA SER A 1114 -21.33 23.86 -5.23
C SER A 1114 -20.19 24.75 -5.70
N ARG A 1115 -19.47 24.32 -6.75
CA ARG A 1115 -18.45 25.16 -7.41
C ARG A 1115 -19.06 26.23 -8.31
N LYS A 1116 -20.29 26.04 -8.78
CA LYS A 1116 -21.00 26.96 -9.69
C LYS A 1116 -21.93 27.90 -8.91
N VAL A 1117 -21.48 29.14 -8.69
CA VAL A 1117 -22.37 30.23 -8.26
C VAL A 1117 -23.09 30.78 -9.50
N ARG A 1118 -24.30 30.28 -9.80
CA ARG A 1118 -25.17 30.93 -10.80
C ARG A 1118 -25.72 32.22 -10.21
N LYS A 1119 -25.13 33.35 -10.59
CA LYS A 1119 -25.69 34.67 -10.30
C LYS A 1119 -26.84 34.91 -11.27
N VAL A 1120 -28.07 34.64 -10.83
CA VAL A 1120 -29.27 35.02 -11.58
C VAL A 1120 -29.38 36.54 -11.52
N ILE A 1121 -28.98 37.22 -12.59
CA ILE A 1121 -29.32 38.61 -12.84
C ILE A 1121 -30.66 38.56 -13.57
N GLN A 1122 -31.70 39.02 -12.89
CA GLN A 1122 -33.04 39.12 -13.45
C GLN A 1122 -33.08 40.35 -14.36
N GLU A 1123 -32.84 40.16 -15.66
CA GLU A 1123 -33.27 41.10 -16.69
C GLU A 1123 -34.34 40.43 -17.55
N ASN A 1124 -35.50 41.10 -17.62
CA ASN A 1124 -36.60 40.77 -18.49
C ASN A 1124 -36.14 40.84 -19.95
N GLU A 1125 -36.36 39.79 -20.74
CA GLU A 1125 -37.36 39.79 -21.82
C GLU A 1125 -37.33 38.52 -22.69
N LYS A 1126 -38.56 38.08 -22.99
CA LYS A 1126 -39.07 37.41 -24.21
C LYS A 1126 -38.80 35.91 -24.44
N LYS A 1127 -39.91 35.19 -24.32
CA LYS A 1127 -40.24 33.88 -24.92
C LYS A 1127 -40.08 33.88 -26.44
N SER A 1128 -39.52 32.80 -26.97
CA SER A 1128 -39.97 32.19 -28.22
C SER A 1128 -39.99 30.67 -28.06
N THR A 1129 -41.08 30.09 -28.54
CA THR A 1129 -41.51 28.68 -28.57
C THR A 1129 -40.82 27.88 -29.68
N GLU A 1130 -40.77 26.54 -29.49
CA GLU A 1130 -40.94 25.39 -30.43
C GLU A 1130 -40.53 25.58 -31.90
N ASP A 1131 -39.98 24.63 -32.64
CA ASP A 1131 -39.72 23.19 -32.60
C ASP A 1131 -38.68 22.98 -33.74
N ASP A 1132 -37.87 21.94 -33.70
CA ASP A 1132 -37.58 21.12 -34.90
C ASP A 1132 -36.59 20.00 -34.54
N MET A 1133 -37.10 18.78 -34.70
CA MET A 1133 -36.43 17.52 -34.48
C MET A 1133 -36.17 16.93 -35.86
N GLU A 1134 -34.93 16.96 -36.34
CA GLU A 1134 -34.52 16.25 -37.56
C GLU A 1134 -33.42 15.22 -37.26
N LEU A 1135 -33.77 13.97 -37.56
CA LEU A 1135 -32.89 12.82 -37.71
C LEU A 1135 -32.11 12.94 -39.03
N VAL A 1136 -30.79 12.79 -38.98
CA VAL A 1136 -29.96 12.47 -40.15
C VAL A 1136 -28.98 11.33 -39.78
N PRO A 1137 -28.82 10.30 -40.63
CA PRO A 1137 -28.26 9.01 -40.24
C PRO A 1137 -26.73 8.99 -40.34
N ALA A 1138 -26.08 8.35 -39.37
CA ALA A 1138 -24.65 8.06 -39.42
C ALA A 1138 -24.40 6.93 -40.44
N LEU A 1139 -23.89 7.33 -41.62
CA LEU A 1139 -23.12 6.46 -42.49
C LEU A 1139 -21.71 6.35 -41.90
N GLU A 1140 -21.40 5.24 -41.24
CA GLU A 1140 -20.01 4.84 -41.01
C GLU A 1140 -19.68 3.69 -41.98
N GLU A 1141 -18.72 3.98 -42.86
CA GLU A 1141 -18.14 3.02 -43.78
C GLU A 1141 -17.35 1.96 -43.01
N ASP A 1142 -17.64 0.70 -43.34
CA ASP A 1142 -16.89 -0.48 -42.94
C ASP A 1142 -15.38 -0.31 -43.19
N LYS A 1143 -14.60 -0.44 -42.11
CA LYS A 1143 -13.22 -0.92 -42.19
C LYS A 1143 -13.00 -2.00 -41.14
N ASP A 1144 -13.05 -3.24 -41.61
CA ASP A 1144 -12.49 -4.41 -40.96
C ASP A 1144 -11.06 -4.14 -40.46
N VAL A 1145 -10.89 -4.01 -39.15
CA VAL A 1145 -9.58 -4.08 -38.50
C VAL A 1145 -9.58 -5.33 -37.62
N GLU A 1146 -8.84 -6.34 -38.07
CA GLU A 1146 -8.52 -7.55 -37.29
C GLU A 1146 -8.04 -7.13 -35.89
N LYS A 1147 -8.73 -7.59 -34.83
CA LYS A 1147 -8.38 -7.28 -33.43
C LYS A 1147 -7.03 -7.92 -33.06
N GLU A 1148 -5.95 -7.16 -33.17
CA GLU A 1148 -4.64 -7.51 -32.60
C GLU A 1148 -4.69 -7.53 -31.06
N SER A 1149 -3.91 -8.43 -30.44
CA SER A 1149 -3.75 -8.51 -28.97
C SER A 1149 -3.26 -7.19 -28.35
N PRO A 1150 -3.75 -6.78 -27.16
CA PRO A 1150 -3.40 -5.49 -26.57
C PRO A 1150 -1.90 -5.41 -26.21
N ASN A 1151 -1.26 -4.30 -26.60
CA ASN A 1151 0.16 -3.99 -26.35
C ASN A 1151 0.50 -3.62 -24.88
N HIS A 1152 -0.51 -3.56 -24.01
CA HIS A 1152 -0.35 -3.33 -22.57
C HIS A 1152 -1.45 -3.99 -21.74
N TRP A 1153 -1.19 -4.17 -20.45
CA TRP A 1153 -2.16 -4.69 -19.47
C TRP A 1153 -1.95 -4.04 -18.11
N HIS A 1154 -2.98 -3.99 -17.26
CA HIS A 1154 -2.84 -3.53 -15.88
C HIS A 1154 -3.83 -4.15 -14.90
N THR A 1155 -3.49 -4.12 -13.61
CA THR A 1155 -4.41 -4.44 -12.51
C THR A 1155 -4.13 -3.63 -11.25
N PHE A 1156 -5.17 -3.40 -10.44
CA PHE A 1156 -5.11 -2.79 -9.11
C PHE A 1156 -5.45 -3.81 -7.99
N LYS A 1157 -5.48 -5.11 -8.32
CA LYS A 1157 -5.90 -6.18 -7.40
C LYS A 1157 -4.94 -6.39 -6.23
N TYR A 1158 -3.64 -6.22 -6.47
CA TYR A 1158 -2.59 -6.47 -5.49
C TYR A 1158 -2.24 -5.18 -4.74
N ARG A 1159 -2.49 -5.15 -3.43
CA ARG A 1159 -2.24 -3.96 -2.60
C ARG A 1159 -2.31 -4.25 -1.09
N PRO A 1160 -1.49 -3.57 -0.27
CA PRO A 1160 -0.31 -2.78 -0.66
C PRO A 1160 0.90 -3.70 -0.89
N ILE A 1161 1.60 -3.53 -2.02
CA ILE A 1161 2.75 -4.33 -2.43
C ILE A 1161 4.03 -3.81 -1.72
N LEU A 1162 4.69 -4.68 -0.96
CA LEU A 1162 6.04 -4.46 -0.43
C LEU A 1162 7.08 -4.59 -1.53
N GLY A 1163 6.95 -5.62 -2.37
CA GLY A 1163 7.69 -5.77 -3.61
C GLY A 1163 7.31 -7.04 -4.37
N VAL A 1164 7.77 -7.14 -5.61
CA VAL A 1164 7.59 -8.31 -6.48
C VAL A 1164 8.97 -8.83 -6.85
N VAL A 1165 9.22 -10.11 -6.58
CA VAL A 1165 10.54 -10.73 -6.81
C VAL A 1165 10.40 -12.05 -7.58
N VAL A 1166 11.34 -12.36 -8.46
CA VAL A 1166 11.36 -13.63 -9.20
C VAL A 1166 11.79 -14.77 -8.28
N VAL A 1167 11.06 -15.89 -8.28
CA VAL A 1167 11.36 -17.05 -7.41
C VAL A 1167 11.67 -18.32 -8.20
N GLY A 1168 11.35 -18.38 -9.48
CA GLY A 1168 11.72 -19.46 -10.38
C GLY A 1168 12.17 -18.92 -11.73
N GLU A 1169 13.20 -19.55 -12.31
CA GLU A 1169 13.47 -19.43 -13.75
C GLU A 1169 12.45 -20.35 -14.43
N GLY A 1170 11.62 -19.82 -15.34
CA GLY A 1170 10.79 -20.69 -16.18
C GLY A 1170 11.71 -21.73 -16.80
N GLU A 1171 11.42 -23.02 -16.57
CA GLU A 1171 12.17 -24.10 -17.20
C GLU A 1171 12.24 -23.78 -18.70
N GLY A 1172 13.40 -23.94 -19.34
CA GLY A 1172 13.64 -23.55 -20.73
C GLY A 1172 12.79 -24.29 -21.78
N GLU A 1173 11.62 -24.79 -21.39
CA GLU A 1173 10.53 -25.20 -22.23
C GLU A 1173 9.91 -23.96 -22.88
N GLU A 1174 9.76 -24.02 -24.21
CA GLU A 1174 9.15 -22.97 -25.02
C GLU A 1174 7.76 -22.61 -24.46
N GLY A 1175 7.65 -21.41 -23.86
CA GLY A 1175 6.35 -20.86 -23.51
C GLY A 1175 5.92 -20.93 -22.05
N CYS A 1176 6.81 -20.91 -21.05
CA CYS A 1176 6.47 -20.54 -19.66
C CYS A 1176 6.94 -19.12 -19.30
N GLY A 1177 6.08 -18.31 -18.64
CA GLY A 1177 6.43 -16.96 -18.18
C GLY A 1177 7.17 -16.98 -16.83
N PRO A 1178 7.61 -15.82 -16.30
CA PRO A 1178 8.34 -15.78 -15.04
C PRO A 1178 7.45 -16.15 -13.84
N GLU A 1179 7.98 -16.94 -12.92
CA GLU A 1179 7.35 -17.26 -11.64
C GLU A 1179 7.80 -16.25 -10.57
N VAL A 1180 6.84 -15.51 -10.01
CA VAL A 1180 7.10 -14.41 -9.08
C VAL A 1180 6.40 -14.57 -7.74
N ALA A 1181 7.00 -14.00 -6.69
CA ALA A 1181 6.34 -13.75 -5.42
C ALA A 1181 5.93 -12.28 -5.32
N VAL A 1182 4.62 -12.03 -5.27
CA VAL A 1182 4.04 -10.71 -4.97
C VAL A 1182 3.83 -10.64 -3.46
N VAL A 1183 4.70 -9.90 -2.76
CA VAL A 1183 4.62 -9.76 -1.31
C VAL A 1183 3.80 -8.54 -0.95
N GLU A 1184 2.65 -8.77 -0.30
CA GLU A 1184 1.75 -7.73 0.20
C GLU A 1184 1.91 -7.55 1.71
N ARG A 1185 1.72 -6.33 2.20
CA ARG A 1185 1.70 -6.02 3.63
C ARG A 1185 0.54 -5.08 4.02
N PRO A 1186 -0.70 -5.58 4.10
CA PRO A 1186 -1.84 -4.75 4.49
C PRO A 1186 -1.74 -4.29 5.95
N ILE A 1187 -1.99 -2.99 6.17
CA ILE A 1187 -1.88 -2.38 7.52
C ILE A 1187 -2.88 -2.99 8.51
N TRP A 1188 -4.07 -3.39 8.05
CA TRP A 1188 -5.13 -3.96 8.90
C TRP A 1188 -4.85 -5.39 9.39
N GLU A 1189 -3.87 -6.09 8.81
CA GLU A 1189 -3.38 -7.38 9.33
C GLU A 1189 -2.20 -7.19 10.31
N THR A 1190 -1.80 -5.94 10.57
CA THR A 1190 -0.68 -5.65 11.47
C THR A 1190 -1.15 -5.26 12.85
N SER A 1191 -0.45 -5.73 13.88
CA SER A 1191 -0.65 -5.31 15.27
C SER A 1191 -0.20 -3.86 15.46
N LEU A 1192 -1.16 -2.93 15.43
CA LEU A 1192 -0.95 -1.56 15.86
C LEU A 1192 -0.93 -1.47 17.39
N PRO A 1193 -0.33 -0.41 17.98
CA PRO A 1193 -0.41 -0.16 19.41
C PRO A 1193 -1.85 -0.17 19.94
N PRO A 1194 -2.07 -0.53 21.22
CA PRO A 1194 -3.40 -0.52 21.82
C PRO A 1194 -3.98 0.89 21.81
N ARG A 1195 -5.28 0.96 21.51
CA ARG A 1195 -6.03 2.22 21.45
C ARG A 1195 -6.65 2.54 22.80
N PHE A 1196 -6.59 3.81 23.18
CA PHE A 1196 -7.32 4.33 24.33
C PHE A 1196 -8.72 4.78 23.90
N TYR A 1197 -9.74 4.27 24.58
CA TYR A 1197 -11.14 4.60 24.31
C TYR A 1197 -11.67 5.52 25.41
N GLY A 1198 -12.38 6.57 25.02
CA GLY A 1198 -13.17 7.37 25.95
C GLY A 1198 -14.45 6.62 26.34
N GLU A 1199 -15.08 6.98 27.47
CA GLU A 1199 -16.31 6.34 27.96
C GLU A 1199 -17.45 6.26 26.93
N GLN A 1200 -17.48 7.20 25.98
CA GLN A 1200 -18.54 7.30 24.96
C GLN A 1200 -18.29 6.34 23.78
N GLU A 1201 -17.05 6.24 23.27
CA GLU A 1201 -16.67 5.19 22.30
C GLU A 1201 -16.75 3.79 22.93
N TRP A 1202 -16.49 3.66 24.23
CA TRP A 1202 -16.69 2.41 24.97
C TRP A 1202 -18.17 2.01 25.02
N ARG A 1203 -19.08 2.99 25.22
CA ARG A 1203 -20.53 2.74 25.20
C ARG A 1203 -21.04 2.37 23.81
N ASP A 1204 -20.55 2.99 22.74
CA ASP A 1204 -20.94 2.60 21.38
C ASP A 1204 -20.43 1.20 21.04
N LYS A 1205 -19.22 0.83 21.47
CA LYS A 1205 -18.68 -0.52 21.28
C LYS A 1205 -19.47 -1.57 22.08
N ASN A 1206 -19.83 -1.26 23.32
CA ASN A 1206 -20.66 -2.14 24.18
C ASN A 1206 -22.17 -2.05 23.91
N SER A 1207 -22.63 -1.12 23.05
CA SER A 1207 -24.02 -1.08 22.56
C SER A 1207 -24.22 -1.91 21.30
N VAL A 1208 -23.12 -2.38 20.72
CA VAL A 1208 -23.06 -3.28 19.57
C VAL A 1208 -22.62 -4.70 19.99
N ASP A 1209 -22.22 -4.89 21.26
CA ASP A 1209 -22.00 -6.21 21.88
C ASP A 1209 -23.26 -6.73 22.60
#